data_AF-A0AAF5CYM0-F1
#
_entry.id   AF-A0AAF5CYM0-F1
#
_cell.length_a   1.000
_cell.length_b   1.000
_cell.length_c   1.000
_cell.angle_alpha   90.00
_cell.angle_beta   90.00
_cell.angle_gamma   90.00
#
_symmetry.space_group_name_H-M   'P 1'
#
loop_
_entity.id
_entity.type
_entity.pdbx_description
1 polymer ?
#
loop_
_entity_poly.entity_id
_entity_poly.type
_entity_poly.pdbx_seq_one_letter_code
_entity_poly.pdbx_strand_id
1 'polypeptide(L)'
;VYFNFCYLQKRSIFYSKYFFLMGKFENIYYILLEFTLIPFLLLIMSVEALLLEVTPFFPHKDENKNVKEETSFFGKLKEAVLDAKNTISEALHLTTSEDTIDSLTKSNEKLVKEVVALREAVISLTSQSTTTTTTTSKKFNPSGPFLIMGDGNMSFSVAFSKIYSNTLITTSVLESKNEFFKRYPSGRENYTFLSHLNPRVNVVFSLDATKIPTSMYGKYQNIIMNFPHHGGKSNLKKSKTLLGNIFKSLKNVLKKDHGYFHLTLAKGQSGLNYDDVLKNIVWSEGVPQHEKDSWQAIYIAAEYGFRLALVSPFNINDFLYDSSGYKNRDQMFHNHDQSVTLTFEIADECKDLEDFNIIESDDDNYNMFHTLRPYFIHDISILFSSIDDLYYWECKLFSTIKSILSRPLIKIIELKHLRGSCPYTNYPNRIYRIYWQGVKVPLTKVLCNKFQNKLRDKLNNVAASVEKKEETADDDFDLFDSDEEEEDEAKKKLTEERLKAYHAKKSAKPGPIAKSSVILDVKPWDDTTDLVKMEECIKGIEKDGLVWGACKQIPLAYGKMSVEALLSEVTPFFYNTIAIKAGVASNVSKPCSSGSSNEELKAVKVSQDKLAAGIEEIKSMLQKLTVGSATVGSVKPCTSKEPVTEKKEAADDDFDLFDSDEEEEDEAKKKLTEERLKAYHAKKSAKPGPIAKSSVILDVKPWDDTTDLVKMEECIKSIEKDGLVWGGCKQIPLAYGIKKLQIICVIEDLKVSVDDLIEQITTDFEDYVQSVDIAAFNKI
;
A
#
# COMPACT_ATOMS: atom_id res chain seq x y z
N VAL A 1 -17.65 -35.14 17.39
CA VAL A 1 -18.66 -36.11 17.87
C VAL A 1 -18.53 -37.47 17.18
N TYR A 2 -18.66 -37.56 15.84
CA TYR A 2 -18.50 -38.83 15.09
C TYR A 2 -17.21 -39.60 15.42
N PHE A 3 -16.08 -38.90 15.54
CA PHE A 3 -14.80 -39.53 15.89
C PHE A 3 -14.79 -40.16 17.29
N ASN A 4 -15.40 -39.49 18.28
CA ASN A 4 -15.55 -40.04 19.64
C ASN A 4 -16.49 -41.24 19.64
N PHE A 5 -17.61 -41.16 18.90
CA PHE A 5 -18.56 -42.27 18.76
C PHE A 5 -17.88 -43.50 18.14
N CYS A 6 -17.20 -43.36 17.00
CA CYS A 6 -16.49 -44.46 16.35
C CYS A 6 -15.35 -45.02 17.22
N TYR A 7 -14.63 -44.15 17.96
CA TYR A 7 -13.57 -44.58 18.88
C TYR A 7 -14.13 -45.42 20.03
N LEU A 8 -15.21 -44.96 20.67
CA LEU A 8 -15.89 -45.69 21.75
C LEU A 8 -16.50 -47.01 21.25
N GLN A 9 -17.09 -47.02 20.05
CA GLN A 9 -17.64 -48.23 19.44
C GLN A 9 -16.54 -49.26 19.13
N LYS A 10 -15.38 -48.82 18.61
CA LYS A 10 -14.20 -49.71 18.43
C LYS A 10 -13.67 -50.23 19.77
N ARG A 11 -13.62 -49.38 20.80
CA ARG A 11 -13.17 -49.76 22.14
C ARG A 11 -14.14 -50.77 22.79
N SER A 12 -15.44 -50.60 22.57
CA SER A 12 -16.50 -51.55 22.98
C SER A 12 -16.34 -52.92 22.30
N ILE A 13 -16.16 -52.95 20.97
CA ILE A 13 -15.91 -54.21 20.23
C ILE A 13 -14.65 -54.91 20.75
N PHE A 14 -13.60 -54.14 21.05
CA PHE A 14 -12.34 -54.67 21.58
C PHE A 14 -12.53 -55.31 22.97
N TYR A 15 -13.20 -54.62 23.91
CA TYR A 15 -13.45 -55.17 25.25
C TYR A 15 -14.42 -56.36 25.23
N SER A 16 -15.44 -56.35 24.37
CA SER A 16 -16.34 -57.51 24.21
C SER A 16 -15.56 -58.77 23.83
N LYS A 17 -14.70 -58.66 22.80
CA LYS A 17 -13.82 -59.76 22.39
C LYS A 17 -12.88 -60.18 23.51
N TYR A 18 -12.25 -59.22 24.19
CA TYR A 18 -11.30 -59.48 25.25
C TYR A 18 -11.92 -60.21 26.45
N PHE A 19 -13.09 -59.78 26.92
CA PHE A 19 -13.75 -60.38 28.08
C PHE A 19 -14.44 -61.71 27.75
N PHE A 20 -14.98 -61.88 26.54
CA PHE A 20 -15.47 -63.17 26.08
C PHE A 20 -14.34 -64.22 26.04
N LEU A 21 -13.14 -63.81 25.62
CA LEU A 21 -11.94 -64.66 25.64
C LEU A 21 -11.49 -65.03 27.06
N MET A 22 -11.77 -64.20 28.07
CA MET A 22 -11.29 -64.40 29.44
C MET A 22 -12.28 -65.14 30.36
N GLY A 23 -13.48 -65.51 29.88
CA GLY A 23 -14.42 -66.36 30.63
C GLY A 23 -14.93 -65.80 31.95
N LYS A 24 -14.78 -64.48 32.19
CA LYS A 24 -15.20 -63.82 33.44
C LYS A 24 -16.63 -63.30 33.33
N PHE A 25 -17.60 -64.18 33.58
CA PHE A 25 -19.04 -63.88 33.54
C PHE A 25 -19.51 -62.94 34.66
N GLU A 26 -18.79 -62.83 35.79
CA GLU A 26 -19.17 -61.92 36.89
C GLU A 26 -19.12 -60.43 36.49
N ASN A 27 -18.39 -60.09 35.43
CA ASN A 27 -18.39 -58.73 34.88
C ASN A 27 -19.54 -58.47 33.90
N ILE A 28 -20.48 -59.40 33.68
CA ILE A 28 -21.62 -59.18 32.78
C ILE A 28 -22.46 -57.99 33.21
N TYR A 29 -22.54 -57.68 34.50
CA TYR A 29 -23.27 -56.49 34.96
C TYR A 29 -22.58 -55.19 34.53
N TYR A 30 -21.24 -55.12 34.64
CA TYR A 30 -20.46 -53.99 34.12
C TYR A 30 -20.49 -53.93 32.58
N ILE A 31 -20.50 -55.09 31.92
CA ILE A 31 -20.73 -55.20 30.48
C ILE A 31 -22.11 -54.60 30.16
N LEU A 32 -23.22 -55.08 30.74
CA LEU A 32 -24.54 -54.50 30.49
C LEU A 32 -24.57 -52.99 30.73
N LEU A 33 -23.97 -52.50 31.82
CA LEU A 33 -23.87 -51.06 32.10
C LEU A 33 -23.09 -50.30 31.01
N GLU A 34 -21.95 -50.82 30.56
CA GLU A 34 -21.16 -50.19 29.48
C GLU A 34 -21.78 -50.38 28.08
N PHE A 35 -22.53 -51.46 27.85
CA PHE A 35 -23.06 -51.84 26.54
C PHE A 35 -24.47 -51.28 26.29
N THR A 36 -25.27 -51.00 27.32
CA THR A 36 -26.60 -50.38 27.15
C THR A 36 -26.61 -48.93 27.62
N LEU A 37 -26.11 -48.64 28.83
CA LEU A 37 -26.27 -47.31 29.44
C LEU A 37 -25.37 -46.25 28.78
N ILE A 38 -24.11 -46.58 28.45
CA ILE A 38 -23.18 -45.60 27.85
C ILE A 38 -23.60 -45.21 26.42
N PRO A 39 -23.96 -46.15 25.52
CA PRO A 39 -24.52 -45.78 24.22
C PRO A 39 -25.81 -44.99 24.37
N PHE A 40 -26.65 -45.33 25.34
CA PHE A 40 -27.89 -44.61 25.62
C PHE A 40 -27.62 -43.16 26.07
N LEU A 41 -26.70 -42.96 27.02
CA LEU A 41 -26.25 -41.62 27.46
C LEU A 41 -25.63 -40.82 26.31
N LEU A 42 -24.80 -41.45 25.47
CA LEU A 42 -24.22 -40.79 24.30
C LEU A 42 -25.27 -40.44 23.25
N LEU A 43 -26.29 -41.27 23.07
CA LEU A 43 -27.44 -40.98 22.21
C LEU A 43 -28.23 -39.80 22.76
N ILE A 44 -28.52 -39.77 24.06
CA ILE A 44 -29.17 -38.63 24.74
C ILE A 44 -28.35 -37.36 24.55
N MET A 45 -27.03 -37.41 24.80
CA MET A 45 -26.14 -36.27 24.57
C MET A 45 -26.13 -35.83 23.10
N SER A 46 -26.24 -36.78 22.16
CA SER A 46 -26.36 -36.46 20.72
C SER A 46 -27.69 -35.80 20.39
N VAL A 47 -28.79 -36.21 21.03
CA VAL A 47 -30.11 -35.61 20.84
C VAL A 47 -30.16 -34.22 21.47
N GLU A 48 -29.62 -34.03 22.68
CA GLU A 48 -29.49 -32.71 23.31
C GLU A 48 -28.60 -31.76 22.50
N ALA A 49 -27.48 -32.27 21.96
CA ALA A 49 -26.60 -31.50 21.09
C ALA A 49 -27.31 -31.11 19.79
N LEU A 50 -28.05 -32.04 19.16
CA LEU A 50 -28.89 -31.73 18.00
C LEU A 50 -30.00 -30.73 18.37
N LEU A 51 -30.64 -30.86 19.53
CA LEU A 51 -31.64 -29.92 20.03
C LEU A 51 -31.07 -28.52 20.18
N LEU A 52 -29.86 -28.37 20.73
CA LEU A 52 -29.13 -27.11 20.84
C LEU A 52 -28.76 -26.52 19.47
N GLU A 53 -28.47 -27.38 18.50
CA GLU A 53 -28.15 -26.97 17.13
C GLU A 53 -29.39 -26.54 16.35
N VAL A 54 -30.54 -27.19 16.58
CA VAL A 54 -31.79 -26.95 15.87
C VAL A 54 -32.65 -25.87 16.54
N THR A 55 -32.53 -25.67 17.86
CA THR A 55 -33.36 -24.69 18.61
C THR A 55 -33.31 -23.25 18.07
N PRO A 56 -32.17 -22.72 17.62
CA PRO A 56 -32.10 -21.39 17.00
C PRO A 56 -32.89 -21.25 15.70
N PHE A 57 -33.25 -22.37 15.04
CA PHE A 57 -34.01 -22.38 13.80
C PHE A 57 -35.53 -22.29 14.00
N PHE A 58 -36.02 -22.38 15.24
CA PHE A 58 -37.44 -22.17 15.51
C PHE A 58 -37.74 -20.67 15.58
N PRO A 59 -38.56 -20.12 14.68
CA PRO A 59 -38.97 -18.72 14.77
C PRO A 59 -39.69 -18.46 16.10
N HIS A 60 -39.39 -17.31 16.70
CA HIS A 60 -40.17 -16.77 17.82
C HIS A 60 -41.63 -16.67 17.36
N LYS A 61 -42.58 -17.15 18.17
CA LYS A 61 -44.03 -17.08 17.89
C LYS A 61 -44.41 -15.70 17.32
N ASP A 62 -44.67 -15.62 16.03
CA ASP A 62 -45.42 -14.51 15.44
C ASP A 62 -46.91 -14.82 15.67
N GLU A 63 -47.56 -14.10 16.59
CA GLU A 63 -48.95 -14.35 17.00
C GLU A 63 -50.01 -14.14 15.90
N ASN A 64 -49.63 -13.90 14.63
CA ASN A 64 -50.55 -13.45 13.59
C ASN A 64 -50.58 -14.27 12.29
N LYS A 65 -50.06 -15.51 12.22
CA LYS A 65 -50.23 -16.35 11.01
C LYS A 65 -50.75 -17.75 11.31
N ASN A 66 -52.06 -17.90 11.15
CA ASN A 66 -52.84 -19.12 11.37
C ASN A 66 -52.84 -20.09 10.15
N VAL A 67 -51.73 -20.19 9.40
CA VAL A 67 -51.72 -20.92 8.10
C VAL A 67 -50.69 -22.06 8.09
N LYS A 68 -51.22 -23.28 8.22
CA LYS A 68 -50.61 -24.56 7.78
C LYS A 68 -49.20 -24.92 8.28
N GLU A 69 -48.80 -24.42 9.45
CA GLU A 69 -47.48 -24.72 10.03
C GLU A 69 -47.25 -26.23 10.25
N GLU A 70 -48.30 -26.98 10.62
CA GLU A 70 -48.25 -28.44 10.86
C GLU A 70 -47.82 -29.24 9.62
N THR A 71 -48.18 -28.78 8.41
CA THR A 71 -47.73 -29.43 7.17
C THR A 71 -46.40 -28.91 6.66
N SER A 72 -45.88 -27.82 7.24
CA SER A 72 -44.60 -27.26 6.85
C SER A 72 -43.46 -28.16 7.31
N PHE A 73 -42.34 -28.10 6.59
CA PHE A 73 -41.14 -28.85 6.94
C PHE A 73 -40.63 -28.54 8.37
N PHE A 74 -40.71 -27.27 8.79
CA PHE A 74 -40.39 -26.85 10.16
C PHE A 74 -41.35 -27.46 11.19
N GLY A 75 -42.62 -27.60 10.84
CA GLY A 75 -43.62 -28.30 11.65
C GLY A 75 -43.21 -29.75 11.90
N LYS A 76 -42.82 -30.48 10.84
CA LYS A 76 -42.33 -31.87 10.95
C LYS A 76 -41.05 -31.98 11.79
N LEU A 77 -40.10 -31.06 11.62
CA LEU A 77 -38.87 -31.05 12.41
C LEU A 77 -39.18 -30.80 13.90
N LYS A 78 -40.10 -29.87 14.19
CA LYS A 78 -40.55 -29.57 15.55
C LYS A 78 -41.25 -30.77 16.20
N GLU A 79 -42.13 -31.45 15.47
CA GLU A 79 -42.75 -32.69 15.93
C GLU A 79 -41.71 -33.77 16.22
N ALA A 80 -40.77 -34.02 15.29
CA ALA A 80 -39.74 -35.03 15.49
C ALA A 80 -38.83 -34.74 16.70
N VAL A 81 -38.51 -33.46 16.95
CA VAL A 81 -37.75 -33.05 18.14
C VAL A 81 -38.58 -33.24 19.43
N LEU A 82 -39.87 -32.92 19.39
CA LEU A 82 -40.77 -33.08 20.53
C LEU A 82 -40.98 -34.56 20.88
N ASP A 83 -41.16 -35.41 19.87
CA ASP A 83 -41.28 -36.86 20.02
C ASP A 83 -40.00 -37.46 20.60
N ALA A 84 -38.82 -37.07 20.07
CA ALA A 84 -37.53 -37.48 20.63
C ALA A 84 -37.40 -37.11 22.12
N LYS A 85 -37.80 -35.89 22.49
CA LYS A 85 -37.79 -35.45 23.89
C LYS A 85 -38.74 -36.25 24.77
N ASN A 86 -39.95 -36.53 24.27
CA ASN A 86 -40.95 -37.32 24.98
C ASN A 86 -40.45 -38.75 25.20
N THR A 87 -39.87 -39.38 24.16
CA THR A 87 -39.30 -40.73 24.25
C THR A 87 -38.13 -40.79 25.22
N ILE A 88 -37.24 -39.78 25.24
CA ILE A 88 -36.16 -39.69 26.25
C ILE A 88 -36.76 -39.58 27.67
N SER A 89 -37.79 -38.77 27.85
CA SER A 89 -38.43 -38.58 29.15
C SER A 89 -39.11 -39.87 29.64
N GLU A 90 -39.80 -40.58 28.75
CA GLU A 90 -40.36 -41.91 29.02
C GLU A 90 -39.26 -42.89 29.44
N ALA A 91 -38.13 -42.91 28.72
CA ALA A 91 -37.02 -43.79 29.04
C ALA A 91 -36.35 -43.46 30.37
N LEU A 92 -36.24 -42.18 30.72
CA LEU A 92 -35.70 -41.74 32.01
C LEU A 92 -36.59 -42.18 33.19
N HIS A 93 -37.90 -42.30 32.96
CA HIS A 93 -38.87 -42.70 33.99
C HIS A 93 -39.02 -44.22 34.15
N LEU A 94 -38.39 -45.05 33.31
CA LEU A 94 -38.33 -46.50 33.50
C LEU A 94 -37.43 -46.82 34.72
N THR A 95 -38.05 -46.99 35.89
CA THR A 95 -37.35 -47.06 37.19
C THR A 95 -37.34 -48.44 37.85
N THR A 96 -37.80 -49.51 37.19
CA THR A 96 -38.06 -50.79 37.89
C THR A 96 -37.54 -52.04 37.19
N SER A 97 -36.88 -52.88 37.99
CA SER A 97 -36.19 -54.12 37.65
C SER A 97 -37.04 -55.17 36.91
N GLU A 98 -36.39 -55.84 35.95
CA GLU A 98 -36.79 -57.03 35.16
C GLU A 98 -37.63 -56.78 33.89
N ASP A 99 -38.73 -56.02 33.94
CA ASP A 99 -39.45 -55.61 32.70
C ASP A 99 -38.68 -54.52 31.90
N THR A 100 -37.52 -54.14 32.42
CA THR A 100 -36.65 -53.09 31.90
C THR A 100 -36.05 -53.39 30.55
N ILE A 101 -35.56 -54.60 30.26
CA ILE A 101 -34.73 -54.79 29.06
C ILE A 101 -35.56 -54.66 27.78
N ASP A 102 -36.73 -55.30 27.72
CA ASP A 102 -37.60 -55.22 26.55
C ASP A 102 -38.20 -53.82 26.37
N SER A 103 -38.59 -53.16 27.48
CA SER A 103 -39.10 -51.78 27.41
C SER A 103 -38.01 -50.78 27.01
N LEU A 104 -36.79 -50.92 27.54
CA LEU A 104 -35.62 -50.15 27.13
C LEU A 104 -35.25 -50.43 25.67
N THR A 105 -35.32 -51.69 25.21
CA THR A 105 -35.00 -52.04 23.83
C THR A 105 -36.00 -51.39 22.87
N LYS A 106 -37.30 -51.47 23.16
CA LYS A 106 -38.35 -50.79 22.38
C LYS A 106 -38.21 -49.27 22.41
N SER A 107 -37.91 -48.71 23.58
CA SER A 107 -37.67 -47.26 23.72
C SER A 107 -36.44 -46.82 22.93
N ASN A 108 -35.37 -47.61 22.95
CA ASN A 108 -34.14 -47.33 22.20
C ASN A 108 -34.36 -47.47 20.68
N GLU A 109 -35.11 -48.48 20.23
CA GLU A 109 -35.53 -48.59 18.82
C GLU A 109 -36.36 -47.39 18.36
N LYS A 110 -37.24 -46.88 19.24
CA LYS A 110 -38.04 -45.67 18.98
C LYS A 110 -37.14 -44.43 18.85
N LEU A 111 -36.20 -44.24 19.77
CA LEU A 111 -35.22 -43.14 19.69
C LEU A 111 -34.36 -43.21 18.43
N VAL A 112 -33.89 -44.41 18.04
CA VAL A 112 -33.10 -44.57 16.81
C VAL A 112 -33.90 -44.16 15.58
N LYS A 113 -35.18 -44.53 15.50
CA LYS A 113 -36.06 -44.12 14.40
C LYS A 113 -36.28 -42.60 14.37
N GLU A 114 -36.52 -41.99 15.53
CA GLU A 114 -36.70 -40.53 15.66
C GLU A 114 -35.42 -39.78 15.27
N VAL A 115 -34.25 -40.24 15.70
CA VAL A 115 -32.95 -39.67 15.32
C VAL A 115 -32.69 -39.79 13.82
N VAL A 116 -33.04 -40.93 13.20
CA VAL A 116 -32.94 -41.10 11.75
C VAL A 116 -33.87 -40.12 11.02
N ALA A 117 -35.12 -39.98 11.46
CA ALA A 117 -36.08 -39.04 10.89
C ALA A 117 -35.59 -37.58 11.02
N LEU A 118 -35.05 -37.20 12.18
CA LEU A 118 -34.42 -35.90 12.41
C LEU A 118 -33.25 -35.66 11.45
N ARG A 119 -32.41 -36.68 11.24
CA ARG A 119 -31.25 -36.59 10.34
C ARG A 119 -31.67 -36.41 8.89
N GLU A 120 -32.67 -37.16 8.42
CA GLU A 120 -33.23 -37.00 7.09
C GLU A 120 -33.86 -35.62 6.89
N ALA A 121 -34.58 -35.13 7.91
CA ALA A 121 -35.10 -33.77 7.93
C ALA A 121 -33.94 -32.76 7.78
N VAL A 122 -32.92 -32.80 8.62
CA VAL A 122 -31.77 -31.87 8.54
C VAL A 122 -31.06 -31.93 7.18
N ILE A 123 -30.90 -33.12 6.59
CA ILE A 123 -30.35 -33.27 5.23
C ILE A 123 -31.25 -32.61 4.18
N SER A 124 -32.57 -32.76 4.31
CA SER A 124 -33.53 -32.08 3.43
C SER A 124 -33.47 -30.55 3.58
N LEU A 125 -33.31 -30.06 4.81
CA LEU A 125 -33.07 -28.64 5.13
C LEU A 125 -31.77 -28.13 4.48
N THR A 126 -30.71 -28.93 4.54
CA THR A 126 -29.41 -28.59 3.96
C THR A 126 -29.48 -28.52 2.43
N SER A 127 -30.25 -29.41 1.80
CA SER A 127 -30.45 -29.43 0.34
C SER A 127 -31.49 -28.42 -0.17
N GLN A 128 -32.50 -28.07 0.62
CA GLN A 128 -33.40 -26.95 0.31
C GLN A 128 -32.75 -25.59 0.60
N SER A 129 -31.90 -25.48 1.62
CA SER A 129 -31.05 -24.30 1.83
C SER A 129 -30.13 -24.04 0.65
N THR A 130 -29.73 -25.06 -0.12
CA THR A 130 -29.00 -24.84 -1.38
C THR A 130 -29.88 -24.31 -2.53
N THR A 131 -31.21 -24.24 -2.39
CA THR A 131 -32.09 -23.76 -3.49
C THR A 131 -33.04 -22.62 -3.16
N THR A 132 -33.35 -22.29 -1.89
CA THR A 132 -34.37 -21.25 -1.60
C THR A 132 -34.02 -20.18 -0.56
N THR A 133 -32.81 -20.15 0.00
CA THR A 133 -32.30 -18.88 0.51
C THR A 133 -31.60 -18.20 -0.66
N THR A 134 -32.04 -16.97 -0.99
CA THR A 134 -31.27 -16.02 -1.78
C THR A 134 -29.81 -16.24 -1.48
N THR A 135 -29.11 -16.83 -2.44
CA THR A 135 -27.72 -17.25 -2.32
C THR A 135 -26.89 -15.99 -2.18
N THR A 136 -26.86 -15.40 -0.98
CA THR A 136 -25.66 -14.77 -0.49
C THR A 136 -24.67 -15.91 -0.34
N SER A 137 -24.06 -16.30 -1.45
CA SER A 137 -22.92 -17.20 -1.47
C SER A 137 -22.01 -16.73 -0.34
N LYS A 138 -21.84 -17.55 0.70
CA LYS A 138 -21.03 -17.16 1.86
C LYS A 138 -19.66 -16.73 1.34
N LYS A 139 -19.43 -15.42 1.35
CA LYS A 139 -18.27 -14.78 0.73
C LYS A 139 -16.97 -15.20 1.39
N PHE A 140 -17.05 -15.49 2.69
CA PHE A 140 -15.95 -15.98 3.48
C PHE A 140 -16.15 -17.47 3.74
N ASN A 141 -15.05 -18.22 3.71
CA ASN A 141 -15.06 -19.61 4.10
C ASN A 141 -15.44 -19.69 5.59
N PRO A 142 -16.59 -20.30 5.97
CA PRO A 142 -17.05 -20.35 7.36
C PRO A 142 -16.17 -21.27 8.24
N SER A 143 -15.14 -21.90 7.68
CA SER A 143 -14.21 -22.77 8.38
C SER A 143 -13.37 -21.97 9.38
N GLY A 144 -13.50 -22.31 10.66
CA GLY A 144 -12.65 -21.81 11.74
C GLY A 144 -13.03 -20.46 12.33
N PRO A 145 -12.34 -20.03 13.42
CA PRO A 145 -12.67 -18.80 14.13
C PRO A 145 -12.36 -17.54 13.33
N PHE A 146 -13.22 -16.53 13.47
CA PHE A 146 -13.07 -15.20 12.89
C PHE A 146 -12.63 -14.17 13.92
N LEU A 147 -11.78 -13.23 13.52
CA LEU A 147 -11.52 -11.98 14.22
C LEU A 147 -11.92 -10.81 13.32
N ILE A 148 -12.84 -9.96 13.76
CA ILE A 148 -13.21 -8.72 13.09
C ILE A 148 -12.53 -7.58 13.84
N MET A 149 -11.71 -6.80 13.13
CA MET A 149 -10.92 -5.71 13.71
C MET A 149 -11.40 -4.34 13.23
N GLY A 150 -11.53 -3.41 14.17
CA GLY A 150 -11.79 -2.00 13.87
C GLY A 150 -13.18 -1.74 13.31
N ASP A 151 -14.17 -2.54 13.71
CA ASP A 151 -15.55 -2.38 13.27
C ASP A 151 -16.25 -1.27 14.06
N GLY A 152 -15.82 -0.02 13.88
CA GLY A 152 -16.43 1.22 14.39
C GLY A 152 -17.48 1.05 15.50
N ASN A 153 -18.76 1.18 15.15
CA ASN A 153 -19.93 1.02 16.03
C ASN A 153 -20.45 -0.43 16.16
N MET A 154 -19.71 -1.42 15.71
CA MET A 154 -20.00 -2.87 15.70
C MET A 154 -21.15 -3.32 14.79
N SER A 155 -21.63 -2.45 13.89
CA SER A 155 -22.76 -2.78 13.02
C SER A 155 -22.43 -3.91 12.02
N PHE A 156 -21.21 -3.93 11.47
CA PHE A 156 -20.77 -5.00 10.57
C PHE A 156 -20.73 -6.34 11.29
N SER A 157 -20.26 -6.37 12.54
CA SER A 157 -20.19 -7.56 13.38
C SER A 157 -21.57 -8.11 13.68
N VAL A 158 -22.56 -7.24 13.93
CA VAL A 158 -23.97 -7.64 14.06
C VAL A 158 -24.45 -8.31 12.78
N ALA A 159 -24.30 -7.65 11.62
CA ALA A 159 -24.72 -8.20 10.33
C ALA A 159 -24.01 -9.53 10.01
N PHE A 160 -22.69 -9.57 10.22
CA PHE A 160 -21.87 -10.75 10.01
C PHE A 160 -22.29 -11.92 10.91
N SER A 161 -22.56 -11.66 12.19
CA SER A 161 -22.96 -12.69 13.16
C SER A 161 -24.32 -13.34 12.86
N LYS A 162 -25.19 -12.64 12.11
CA LYS A 162 -26.49 -13.15 11.62
C LYS A 162 -26.31 -14.09 10.43
N ILE A 163 -25.39 -13.77 9.51
CA ILE A 163 -25.10 -14.59 8.31
C ILE A 163 -24.26 -15.82 8.68
N TYR A 164 -23.28 -15.66 9.58
CA TYR A 164 -22.38 -16.72 10.05
C TYR A 164 -22.79 -17.19 11.46
N SER A 165 -24.03 -17.66 11.58
CA SER A 165 -24.65 -18.06 12.86
C SER A 165 -23.95 -19.22 13.57
N ASN A 166 -23.23 -20.09 12.84
CA ASN A 166 -22.56 -21.28 13.38
C ASN A 166 -21.03 -21.12 13.48
N THR A 167 -20.52 -19.89 13.40
CA THR A 167 -19.08 -19.61 13.40
C THR A 167 -18.69 -18.85 14.67
N LEU A 168 -17.54 -19.20 15.26
CA LEU A 168 -16.98 -18.48 16.40
C LEU A 168 -16.43 -17.13 15.93
N ILE A 169 -16.91 -16.04 16.52
CA ILE A 169 -16.55 -14.68 16.11
C ILE A 169 -15.95 -13.95 17.30
N THR A 170 -14.77 -13.38 17.15
CA THR A 170 -14.26 -12.33 18.02
C THR A 170 -14.41 -11.01 17.27
N THR A 171 -15.14 -10.06 17.83
CA THR A 171 -15.20 -8.69 17.29
C THR A 171 -14.43 -7.75 18.21
N SER A 172 -13.85 -6.70 17.63
CA SER A 172 -13.00 -5.79 18.37
C SER A 172 -13.04 -4.35 17.88
N VAL A 173 -12.86 -3.45 18.84
CA VAL A 173 -12.75 -2.00 18.64
C VAL A 173 -11.49 -1.47 19.33
N LEU A 174 -10.95 -0.37 18.82
CA LEU A 174 -9.73 0.25 19.34
C LEU A 174 -9.98 0.94 20.68
N GLU A 175 -11.18 1.48 20.88
CA GLU A 175 -11.56 2.26 22.05
C GLU A 175 -11.77 1.37 23.28
N SER A 176 -11.57 1.96 24.46
CA SER A 176 -12.06 1.36 25.71
C SER A 176 -13.59 1.30 25.73
N LYS A 177 -14.18 0.43 26.56
CA LYS A 177 -15.64 0.27 26.63
C LYS A 177 -16.39 1.59 26.90
N ASN A 178 -15.87 2.42 27.81
CA ASN A 178 -16.49 3.72 28.14
C ASN A 178 -16.35 4.73 27.00
N GLU A 179 -15.19 4.76 26.36
CA GLU A 179 -14.88 5.67 25.26
C GLU A 179 -15.66 5.29 23.99
N PHE A 180 -15.81 3.99 23.74
CA PHE A 180 -16.67 3.44 22.69
C PHE A 180 -18.10 3.95 22.80
N PHE A 181 -18.74 3.87 23.97
CA PHE A 181 -20.12 4.34 24.13
C PHE A 181 -20.28 5.87 24.03
N LYS A 182 -19.22 6.63 24.31
CA LYS A 182 -19.21 8.08 24.10
C LYS A 182 -19.07 8.41 22.62
N ARG A 183 -18.18 7.70 21.92
CA ARG A 183 -17.83 7.93 20.51
C ARG A 183 -18.87 7.40 19.54
N TYR A 184 -19.46 6.24 19.85
CA TYR A 184 -20.46 5.53 19.06
C TYR A 184 -21.73 5.30 19.88
N PRO A 185 -22.61 6.31 20.03
CA PRO A 185 -23.89 6.15 20.71
C PRO A 185 -24.74 5.00 20.13
N SER A 186 -24.75 4.84 18.79
CA SER A 186 -25.44 3.73 18.12
C SER A 186 -24.85 2.36 18.47
N GLY A 187 -23.57 2.32 18.84
CA GLY A 187 -22.85 1.09 19.19
C GLY A 187 -23.35 0.41 20.46
N ARG A 188 -24.12 1.10 21.31
CA ARG A 188 -24.67 0.51 22.55
C ARG A 188 -25.65 -0.63 22.26
N GLU A 189 -26.52 -0.45 21.28
CA GLU A 189 -27.50 -1.48 20.87
C GLU A 189 -26.79 -2.66 20.21
N ASN A 190 -25.83 -2.39 19.33
CA ASN A 190 -25.01 -3.41 18.68
C ASN A 190 -24.22 -4.24 19.70
N TYR A 191 -23.56 -3.57 20.67
CA TYR A 191 -22.87 -4.25 21.76
C TYR A 191 -23.81 -5.14 22.58
N THR A 192 -25.01 -4.63 22.89
CA THR A 192 -26.01 -5.38 23.66
C THR A 192 -26.41 -6.63 22.90
N PHE A 193 -26.72 -6.53 21.60
CA PHE A 193 -27.04 -7.68 20.75
C PHE A 193 -25.91 -8.72 20.73
N LEU A 194 -24.67 -8.28 20.47
CA LEU A 194 -23.51 -9.18 20.38
C LEU A 194 -23.18 -9.84 21.72
N SER A 195 -23.38 -9.14 22.83
CA SER A 195 -23.13 -9.68 24.18
C SER A 195 -24.07 -10.83 24.52
N HIS A 196 -25.31 -10.81 24.04
CA HIS A 196 -26.26 -11.92 24.21
C HIS A 196 -25.86 -13.18 23.42
N LEU A 197 -24.94 -13.07 22.46
CA LEU A 197 -24.45 -14.17 21.65
C LEU A 197 -23.18 -14.83 22.23
N ASN A 198 -22.70 -14.41 23.40
CA ASN A 198 -21.59 -15.05 24.12
C ASN A 198 -22.00 -16.48 24.55
N PRO A 199 -21.16 -17.53 24.39
CA PRO A 199 -19.73 -17.52 24.03
C PRO A 199 -19.41 -17.65 22.56
N ARG A 200 -20.41 -17.69 21.69
CA ARG A 200 -20.19 -17.75 20.24
C ARG A 200 -19.54 -16.45 19.72
N VAL A 201 -20.02 -15.31 20.22
CA VAL A 201 -19.45 -13.99 19.91
C VAL A 201 -18.74 -13.45 21.13
N ASN A 202 -17.44 -13.18 21.00
CA ASN A 202 -16.65 -12.50 22.00
C ASN A 202 -16.38 -11.05 21.56
N VAL A 203 -16.65 -10.09 22.44
CA VAL A 203 -16.42 -8.66 22.17
C VAL A 203 -15.17 -8.21 22.94
N VAL A 204 -14.19 -7.68 22.22
CA VAL A 204 -12.91 -7.21 22.78
C VAL A 204 -12.79 -5.70 22.59
N PHE A 205 -12.63 -4.97 23.69
CA PHE A 205 -12.34 -3.54 23.68
C PHE A 205 -10.83 -3.30 23.79
N SER A 206 -10.38 -2.09 23.42
CA SER A 206 -8.97 -1.69 23.51
C SER A 206 -8.01 -2.58 22.70
N LEU A 207 -8.45 -3.10 21.56
CA LEU A 207 -7.59 -3.91 20.69
C LEU A 207 -6.92 -3.04 19.61
N ASP A 208 -5.61 -2.83 19.77
CA ASP A 208 -4.78 -2.22 18.73
C ASP A 208 -4.34 -3.27 17.71
N ALA A 209 -4.87 -3.17 16.47
CA ALA A 209 -4.53 -4.08 15.38
C ALA A 209 -3.02 -4.07 15.04
N THR A 210 -2.31 -2.98 15.35
CA THR A 210 -0.86 -2.86 15.14
C THR A 210 -0.03 -3.58 16.20
N LYS A 211 -0.65 -3.96 17.33
CA LYS A 211 -0.01 -4.57 18.50
C LYS A 211 -0.94 -5.58 19.16
N ILE A 212 -1.28 -6.64 18.44
CA ILE A 212 -2.20 -7.67 18.94
C ILE A 212 -1.51 -8.47 20.07
N PRO A 213 -2.19 -8.70 21.21
CA PRO A 213 -1.62 -9.40 22.35
C PRO A 213 -1.29 -10.86 22.03
N THR A 214 -0.23 -11.38 22.66
CA THR A 214 0.25 -12.76 22.49
C THR A 214 -0.79 -13.82 22.83
N SER A 215 -1.75 -13.50 23.69
CA SER A 215 -2.87 -14.37 24.04
C SER A 215 -3.77 -14.72 22.85
N MET A 216 -3.70 -13.97 21.74
CA MET A 216 -4.47 -14.19 20.51
C MET A 216 -3.72 -14.96 19.42
N TYR A 217 -2.46 -15.31 19.65
CA TYR A 217 -1.61 -15.90 18.63
C TYR A 217 -2.09 -17.28 18.17
N GLY A 218 -2.08 -17.52 16.86
CA GLY A 218 -2.49 -18.77 16.22
C GLY A 218 -3.95 -19.19 16.45
N LYS A 219 -4.82 -18.29 16.91
CA LYS A 219 -6.23 -18.64 17.22
C LYS A 219 -7.17 -18.51 16.04
N TYR A 220 -6.88 -17.59 15.12
CA TYR A 220 -7.83 -17.16 14.11
C TYR A 220 -7.49 -17.72 12.73
N GLN A 221 -8.51 -18.27 12.09
CA GLN A 221 -8.42 -18.73 10.71
C GLN A 221 -8.60 -17.56 9.75
N ASN A 222 -9.60 -16.72 10.02
CA ASN A 222 -9.96 -15.59 9.18
C ASN A 222 -9.93 -14.31 10.02
N ILE A 223 -9.26 -13.29 9.52
CA ILE A 223 -9.21 -11.97 10.15
C ILE A 223 -9.77 -10.97 9.16
N ILE A 224 -10.78 -10.20 9.54
CA ILE A 224 -11.45 -9.22 8.69
C ILE A 224 -11.14 -7.83 9.24
N MET A 225 -10.73 -6.93 8.34
CA MET A 225 -10.58 -5.51 8.64
C MET A 225 -11.11 -4.68 7.48
N ASN A 226 -12.21 -3.98 7.72
CA ASN A 226 -12.88 -3.19 6.69
C ASN A 226 -12.49 -1.71 6.83
N PHE A 227 -12.03 -1.12 5.73
CA PHE A 227 -11.75 0.31 5.61
C PHE A 227 -10.90 0.90 6.75
N PRO A 228 -9.64 0.43 6.91
CA PRO A 228 -8.73 1.02 7.87
C PRO A 228 -8.60 2.53 7.70
N HIS A 229 -8.37 3.24 8.80
CA HIS A 229 -8.01 4.65 8.77
C HIS A 229 -7.07 4.96 9.95
N HIS A 230 -6.12 5.88 9.74
CA HIS A 230 -5.17 6.32 10.77
C HIS A 230 -5.74 7.43 11.67
N GLY A 231 -6.95 7.91 11.38
CA GLY A 231 -7.60 9.02 12.08
C GLY A 231 -7.22 10.40 11.52
N GLY A 232 -8.14 11.36 11.60
CA GLY A 232 -7.91 12.72 11.10
C GLY A 232 -7.91 12.85 9.57
N LYS A 233 -7.21 13.87 9.06
CA LYS A 233 -7.12 14.16 7.61
C LYS A 233 -6.38 13.03 6.86
N SER A 234 -6.73 12.81 5.59
CA SER A 234 -6.07 11.81 4.75
C SER A 234 -4.55 12.06 4.69
N ASN A 235 -3.76 11.01 4.95
CA ASN A 235 -2.30 11.09 4.90
C ASN A 235 -1.75 9.73 4.46
N LEU A 236 -1.12 9.73 3.29
CA LEU A 236 -0.71 8.48 2.66
C LEU A 236 0.39 7.75 3.42
N LYS A 237 1.39 8.50 3.89
CA LYS A 237 2.51 7.96 4.67
C LYS A 237 2.01 7.30 5.96
N LYS A 238 1.05 7.92 6.66
CA LYS A 238 0.41 7.36 7.86
C LYS A 238 -0.40 6.10 7.54
N SER A 239 -1.19 6.10 6.46
CA SER A 239 -1.95 4.92 6.02
C SER A 239 -1.05 3.73 5.68
N LYS A 240 0.03 3.95 4.90
CA LYS A 240 1.02 2.89 4.58
C LYS A 240 1.71 2.37 5.84
N THR A 241 2.09 3.26 6.76
CA THR A 241 2.71 2.88 8.03
C THR A 241 1.77 2.06 8.91
N LEU A 242 0.50 2.48 9.02
CA LEU A 242 -0.55 1.75 9.73
C LEU A 242 -0.69 0.34 9.16
N LEU A 243 -0.83 0.23 7.84
CA LEU A 243 -0.99 -1.05 7.16
C LEU A 243 0.22 -1.97 7.36
N GLY A 244 1.44 -1.44 7.27
CA GLY A 244 2.66 -2.20 7.53
C GLY A 244 2.71 -2.75 8.96
N ASN A 245 2.34 -1.94 9.95
CA ASN A 245 2.30 -2.39 11.34
C ASN A 245 1.21 -3.44 11.60
N ILE A 246 0.07 -3.35 10.90
CA ILE A 246 -0.97 -4.39 10.94
C ILE A 246 -0.42 -5.71 10.40
N PHE A 247 0.16 -5.73 9.19
CA PHE A 247 0.74 -6.96 8.63
C PHE A 247 1.81 -7.57 9.55
N LYS A 248 2.69 -6.73 10.11
CA LYS A 248 3.69 -7.15 11.09
C LYS A 248 3.07 -7.86 12.29
N SER A 249 1.98 -7.31 12.83
CA SER A 249 1.24 -7.85 13.97
C SER A 249 0.56 -9.18 13.63
N LEU A 250 -0.06 -9.27 12.44
CA LEU A 250 -0.86 -10.42 12.01
C LEU A 250 -0.06 -11.70 11.78
N LYS A 251 1.24 -11.60 11.50
CA LYS A 251 2.13 -12.74 11.21
C LYS A 251 2.06 -13.85 12.26
N ASN A 252 1.86 -13.50 13.52
CA ASN A 252 1.75 -14.47 14.63
C ASN A 252 0.31 -14.77 15.06
N VAL A 253 -0.66 -13.97 14.60
CA VAL A 253 -2.07 -14.04 15.03
C VAL A 253 -2.85 -15.05 14.18
N LEU A 254 -2.58 -15.06 12.89
CA LEU A 254 -3.15 -16.04 11.98
C LEU A 254 -2.65 -17.44 12.29
N LYS A 255 -3.53 -18.42 12.12
CA LYS A 255 -3.12 -19.82 12.09
C LYS A 255 -2.11 -20.06 10.97
N LYS A 256 -1.07 -20.83 11.31
CA LYS A 256 -0.18 -21.39 10.31
C LYS A 256 -0.99 -22.38 9.47
N ASP A 257 -0.81 -22.28 8.16
CA ASP A 257 -1.53 -23.04 7.14
C ASP A 257 -3.04 -22.69 7.09
N HIS A 258 -3.46 -22.13 5.94
CA HIS A 258 -4.83 -21.67 5.65
C HIS A 258 -5.32 -20.42 6.40
N GLY A 259 -4.44 -19.67 7.09
CA GLY A 259 -4.81 -18.40 7.69
C GLY A 259 -5.01 -17.28 6.65
N TYR A 260 -6.15 -16.60 6.69
CA TYR A 260 -6.50 -15.53 5.76
C TYR A 260 -6.76 -14.19 6.46
N PHE A 261 -6.17 -13.13 5.92
CA PHE A 261 -6.45 -11.75 6.29
C PHE A 261 -7.21 -11.04 5.17
N HIS A 262 -8.46 -10.68 5.43
CA HIS A 262 -9.35 -9.98 4.51
C HIS A 262 -9.31 -8.48 4.82
N LEU A 263 -8.72 -7.72 3.90
CA LEU A 263 -8.59 -6.28 3.97
C LEU A 263 -9.50 -5.64 2.92
N THR A 264 -10.50 -4.88 3.35
CA THR A 264 -11.37 -4.13 2.43
C THR A 264 -10.90 -2.70 2.29
N LEU A 265 -10.69 -2.25 1.05
CA LEU A 265 -10.26 -0.89 0.71
C LEU A 265 -11.29 -0.20 -0.18
N ALA A 266 -11.36 1.12 -0.07
CA ALA A 266 -12.23 1.95 -0.91
C ALA A 266 -11.69 2.07 -2.35
N LYS A 267 -12.52 2.59 -3.26
CA LYS A 267 -12.18 2.79 -4.67
C LYS A 267 -10.80 3.42 -4.87
N GLY A 268 -10.00 2.79 -5.72
CA GLY A 268 -8.67 3.26 -6.10
C GLY A 268 -7.58 3.07 -5.04
N GLN A 269 -7.90 2.72 -3.79
CA GLN A 269 -6.87 2.59 -2.75
C GLN A 269 -5.96 1.36 -2.94
N SER A 270 -6.49 0.28 -3.52
CA SER A 270 -5.77 -0.97 -3.78
C SER A 270 -4.85 -0.89 -5.00
N GLY A 271 -5.04 0.10 -5.88
CA GLY A 271 -4.36 0.16 -7.17
C GLY A 271 -4.78 -0.93 -8.15
N LEU A 272 -5.76 -1.78 -7.85
CA LEU A 272 -6.18 -2.83 -8.78
C LEU A 272 -7.22 -2.29 -9.76
N ASN A 273 -7.15 -2.76 -11.01
CA ASN A 273 -8.19 -2.49 -11.99
C ASN A 273 -9.48 -3.22 -11.56
N TYR A 274 -10.53 -2.45 -11.32
CA TYR A 274 -11.79 -2.98 -10.80
C TYR A 274 -12.51 -3.90 -11.80
N ASP A 275 -12.40 -3.62 -13.11
CA ASP A 275 -13.00 -4.45 -14.15
C ASP A 275 -12.29 -5.81 -14.24
N ASP A 276 -10.97 -5.83 -14.06
CA ASP A 276 -10.19 -7.07 -13.98
C ASP A 276 -10.59 -7.88 -12.74
N VAL A 277 -10.82 -7.21 -11.59
CA VAL A 277 -11.32 -7.86 -10.38
C VAL A 277 -12.70 -8.49 -10.61
N LEU A 278 -13.62 -7.77 -11.28
CA LEU A 278 -14.96 -8.30 -11.61
C LEU A 278 -14.89 -9.52 -12.53
N LYS A 279 -13.98 -9.49 -13.51
CA LYS A 279 -13.80 -10.56 -14.50
C LYS A 279 -12.86 -11.67 -14.01
N ASN A 280 -12.31 -11.54 -12.80
CA ASN A 280 -11.32 -12.43 -12.22
C ASN A 280 -10.09 -12.64 -13.13
N ILE A 281 -9.62 -11.55 -13.76
CA ILE A 281 -8.46 -11.54 -14.65
C ILE A 281 -7.20 -11.41 -13.79
N VAL A 282 -6.41 -12.47 -13.78
CA VAL A 282 -5.18 -12.57 -12.97
C VAL A 282 -3.93 -12.28 -13.78
N TRP A 283 -3.93 -12.62 -15.08
CA TRP A 283 -2.77 -12.52 -15.96
C TRP A 283 -3.00 -11.46 -17.05
N SER A 284 -1.97 -10.66 -17.32
CA SER A 284 -2.00 -9.61 -18.34
C SER A 284 -0.67 -9.52 -19.10
N GLU A 285 -0.73 -9.29 -20.42
CA GLU A 285 0.46 -8.99 -21.23
C GLU A 285 0.97 -7.55 -21.00
N GLY A 286 0.03 -6.65 -20.67
CA GLY A 286 0.29 -5.26 -20.34
C GLY A 286 0.86 -5.13 -18.93
N VAL A 287 1.66 -4.07 -18.72
CA VAL A 287 2.06 -3.70 -17.37
C VAL A 287 0.78 -3.37 -16.59
N PRO A 288 0.54 -3.95 -15.40
CA PRO A 288 -0.64 -3.66 -14.61
C PRO A 288 -0.75 -2.15 -14.36
N GLN A 289 -1.88 -1.57 -14.78
CA GLN A 289 -2.20 -0.17 -14.53
C GLN A 289 -2.57 -0.01 -13.05
N HIS A 290 -1.56 0.13 -12.20
CA HIS A 290 -1.75 0.49 -10.80
C HIS A 290 -2.14 1.96 -10.67
N GLU A 291 -3.31 2.32 -11.21
CA GLU A 291 -3.83 3.68 -11.12
C GLU A 291 -4.15 4.02 -9.67
N LYS A 292 -3.53 5.09 -9.17
CA LYS A 292 -3.78 5.63 -7.83
C LYS A 292 -3.53 4.62 -6.71
N ASP A 293 -2.61 3.67 -6.90
CA ASP A 293 -2.15 2.68 -5.89
C ASP A 293 -1.52 3.36 -4.68
N SER A 294 -2.39 3.95 -3.89
CA SER A 294 -2.06 4.90 -2.86
C SER A 294 -1.56 4.10 -1.65
N TRP A 295 -2.24 3.01 -1.29
CA TRP A 295 -1.86 2.22 -0.13
C TRP A 295 -0.73 1.23 -0.43
N GLN A 296 -0.50 0.84 -1.69
CA GLN A 296 0.50 -0.15 -2.08
C GLN A 296 0.39 -1.44 -1.25
N ALA A 297 -0.84 -1.87 -0.97
CA ALA A 297 -1.12 -2.92 0.00
C ALA A 297 -0.43 -4.24 -0.33
N ILE A 298 -0.34 -4.58 -1.63
CA ILE A 298 0.31 -5.80 -2.11
C ILE A 298 1.82 -5.76 -1.84
N TYR A 299 2.46 -4.62 -2.09
CA TYR A 299 3.89 -4.43 -1.84
C TYR A 299 4.21 -4.45 -0.35
N ILE A 300 3.40 -3.79 0.47
CA ILE A 300 3.57 -3.77 1.93
C ILE A 300 3.37 -5.18 2.49
N ALA A 301 2.34 -5.90 2.06
CA ALA A 301 2.09 -7.28 2.46
C ALA A 301 3.31 -8.18 2.18
N ALA A 302 3.92 -8.02 0.99
CA ALA A 302 5.08 -8.81 0.58
C ALA A 302 6.29 -8.62 1.51
N GLU A 303 6.55 -7.39 1.97
CA GLU A 303 7.62 -7.10 2.93
C GLU A 303 7.45 -7.80 4.29
N TYR A 304 6.22 -8.22 4.62
CA TYR A 304 5.89 -8.90 5.88
C TYR A 304 5.55 -10.39 5.71
N GLY A 305 5.89 -10.99 4.56
CA GLY A 305 5.71 -12.42 4.31
C GLY A 305 4.27 -12.81 3.96
N PHE A 306 3.49 -11.87 3.41
CA PHE A 306 2.14 -12.13 2.93
C PHE A 306 2.09 -12.09 1.41
N ARG A 307 1.22 -12.92 0.83
CA ARG A 307 0.84 -12.82 -0.58
C ARG A 307 -0.67 -12.62 -0.71
N LEU A 308 -1.08 -11.94 -1.77
CA LEU A 308 -2.49 -11.74 -2.08
C LEU A 308 -3.04 -13.01 -2.76
N ALA A 309 -3.82 -13.81 -2.02
CA ALA A 309 -4.37 -15.06 -2.51
C ALA A 309 -5.48 -14.83 -3.53
N LEU A 310 -6.42 -13.94 -3.21
CA LEU A 310 -7.55 -13.60 -4.07
C LEU A 310 -8.05 -12.18 -3.81
N VAL A 311 -8.83 -11.66 -4.76
CA VAL A 311 -9.51 -10.36 -4.66
C VAL A 311 -10.95 -10.56 -5.05
N SER A 312 -11.85 -9.89 -4.33
CA SER A 312 -13.27 -9.87 -4.67
C SER A 312 -13.84 -8.45 -4.54
N PRO A 313 -14.85 -8.07 -5.35
CA PRO A 313 -15.60 -6.84 -5.13
C PRO A 313 -16.23 -6.84 -3.73
N PHE A 314 -16.18 -5.71 -3.03
CA PHE A 314 -16.92 -5.53 -1.78
C PHE A 314 -18.25 -4.83 -2.08
N ASN A 315 -19.35 -5.51 -1.82
CA ASN A 315 -20.68 -4.94 -1.94
C ASN A 315 -21.25 -4.73 -0.55
N ILE A 316 -21.59 -3.47 -0.24
CA ILE A 316 -22.19 -3.16 1.07
C ILE A 316 -23.53 -3.89 1.25
N ASN A 317 -24.28 -4.12 0.17
CA ASN A 317 -25.59 -4.79 0.25
C ASN A 317 -25.48 -6.27 0.68
N ASP A 318 -24.29 -6.87 0.63
CA ASP A 318 -24.06 -8.22 1.16
C ASP A 318 -24.23 -8.26 2.69
N PHE A 319 -24.08 -7.11 3.36
CA PHE A 319 -24.16 -6.95 4.81
C PHE A 319 -25.02 -5.72 5.11
N LEU A 320 -26.21 -5.87 5.69
CA LEU A 320 -27.01 -4.72 6.12
C LEU A 320 -26.38 -4.05 7.36
N TYR A 321 -25.29 -3.31 7.17
CA TYR A 321 -24.55 -2.60 8.21
C TYR A 321 -24.31 -1.13 7.85
N ASP A 322 -24.21 -0.30 8.88
CA ASP A 322 -23.88 1.11 8.74
C ASP A 322 -22.37 1.30 8.90
N SER A 323 -21.69 1.57 7.79
CA SER A 323 -20.28 1.96 7.83
C SER A 323 -20.12 3.19 8.72
N SER A 324 -19.25 3.14 9.72
CA SER A 324 -19.05 4.23 10.69
C SER A 324 -17.56 4.48 10.93
N GLY A 325 -17.22 5.68 11.42
CA GLY A 325 -15.83 6.08 11.69
C GLY A 325 -15.32 7.24 10.83
N TYR A 326 -16.18 7.93 10.08
CA TYR A 326 -15.76 9.12 9.35
C TYR A 326 -15.19 10.16 10.33
N LYS A 327 -13.94 10.58 10.09
CA LYS A 327 -13.19 11.50 10.97
C LYS A 327 -13.27 11.09 12.46
N ASN A 328 -13.22 9.79 12.75
CA ASN A 328 -13.29 9.25 14.10
C ASN A 328 -14.62 9.53 14.85
N ARG A 329 -15.75 9.60 14.14
CA ARG A 329 -17.08 9.84 14.73
C ARG A 329 -18.08 8.73 14.32
N ASP A 330 -19.21 8.68 15.02
CA ASP A 330 -20.38 7.86 14.64
C ASP A 330 -21.11 8.45 13.43
N GLN A 331 -20.38 8.52 12.32
CA GLN A 331 -20.83 9.08 11.06
C GLN A 331 -20.37 8.17 9.92
N MET A 332 -21.28 7.99 8.95
CA MET A 332 -21.02 7.19 7.76
C MET A 332 -20.06 7.89 6.80
N PHE A 333 -19.19 7.09 6.18
CA PHE A 333 -18.36 7.53 5.05
C PHE A 333 -18.74 6.76 3.79
N HIS A 334 -18.70 7.44 2.65
CA HIS A 334 -19.07 6.86 1.37
C HIS A 334 -18.03 5.85 0.89
N ASN A 335 -18.43 4.58 0.80
CA ASN A 335 -17.61 3.47 0.31
C ASN A 335 -18.37 2.58 -0.70
N HIS A 336 -19.51 3.04 -1.20
CA HIS A 336 -20.51 2.23 -1.90
C HIS A 336 -20.09 1.75 -3.29
N ASP A 337 -19.13 2.42 -3.94
CA ASP A 337 -18.77 2.11 -5.32
C ASP A 337 -17.33 1.60 -5.44
N GLN A 338 -17.17 0.46 -6.10
CA GLN A 338 -15.89 -0.13 -6.51
C GLN A 338 -14.89 -0.39 -5.36
N SER A 339 -15.38 -0.64 -4.14
CA SER A 339 -14.56 -1.16 -3.07
C SER A 339 -14.18 -2.61 -3.33
N VAL A 340 -13.02 -3.03 -2.85
CA VAL A 340 -12.50 -4.38 -3.07
C VAL A 340 -11.99 -4.97 -1.76
N THR A 341 -12.23 -6.26 -1.57
CA THR A 341 -11.67 -7.05 -0.48
C THR A 341 -10.48 -7.85 -1.00
N LEU A 342 -9.31 -7.51 -0.48
CA LEU A 342 -8.04 -8.21 -0.70
C LEU A 342 -7.89 -9.31 0.34
N THR A 343 -7.71 -10.56 -0.07
CA THR A 343 -7.51 -11.68 0.86
C THR A 343 -6.06 -12.13 0.82
N PHE A 344 -5.32 -11.81 1.87
CA PHE A 344 -3.92 -12.17 2.03
C PHE A 344 -3.77 -13.47 2.80
N GLU A 345 -2.73 -14.22 2.47
CA GLU A 345 -2.30 -15.40 3.22
C GLU A 345 -0.81 -15.30 3.54
N ILE A 346 -0.39 -16.01 4.59
CA ILE A 346 1.03 -16.14 4.92
C ILE A 346 1.70 -16.96 3.82
N ALA A 347 2.83 -16.49 3.33
CA ALA A 347 3.63 -17.15 2.32
C ALA A 347 5.06 -17.36 2.81
N ASP A 348 5.75 -18.35 2.25
CA ASP A 348 7.16 -18.58 2.55
C ASP A 348 8.01 -17.38 2.14
N GLU A 349 8.86 -16.92 3.04
CA GLU A 349 9.78 -15.81 2.79
C GLU A 349 11.07 -16.34 2.19
N CYS A 350 11.51 -15.72 1.09
CA CYS A 350 12.83 -15.95 0.54
C CYS A 350 13.65 -14.66 0.59
N LYS A 351 14.86 -14.75 1.13
CA LYS A 351 15.80 -13.62 1.17
C LYS A 351 16.94 -13.78 0.18
N ASP A 352 17.21 -14.99 -0.30
CA ASP A 352 18.30 -15.28 -1.22
C ASP A 352 17.80 -15.38 -2.66
N LEU A 353 18.57 -14.77 -3.57
CA LEU A 353 18.12 -14.61 -4.96
C LEU A 353 18.18 -15.94 -5.71
N GLU A 354 19.13 -16.80 -5.35
CA GLU A 354 19.28 -18.16 -5.87
C GLU A 354 18.08 -19.01 -5.50
N ASP A 355 17.72 -19.07 -4.21
CA ASP A 355 16.56 -19.80 -3.73
C ASP A 355 15.25 -19.26 -4.32
N PHE A 356 15.13 -17.93 -4.43
CA PHE A 356 13.98 -17.30 -5.08
C PHE A 356 13.84 -17.75 -6.55
N ASN A 357 14.92 -17.76 -7.32
CA ASN A 357 14.89 -18.24 -8.70
C ASN A 357 14.54 -19.73 -8.81
N ILE A 358 14.99 -20.56 -7.87
CA ILE A 358 14.67 -22.00 -7.83
C ILE A 358 13.18 -22.21 -7.55
N ILE A 359 12.60 -21.47 -6.60
CA ILE A 359 11.18 -21.65 -6.27
C ILE A 359 10.28 -21.18 -7.43
N GLU A 360 10.61 -20.05 -8.05
CA GLU A 360 9.86 -19.50 -9.20
C GLU A 360 10.06 -20.32 -10.50
N SER A 361 10.88 -21.37 -10.52
CA SER A 361 11.26 -22.04 -11.77
C SER A 361 10.22 -22.97 -12.41
N ASP A 362 8.96 -23.02 -11.94
CA ASP A 362 7.90 -23.88 -12.51
C ASP A 362 6.58 -23.11 -12.70
N ASP A 363 6.26 -22.69 -13.93
CA ASP A 363 4.94 -22.22 -14.38
C ASP A 363 4.92 -22.05 -15.92
N ASP A 364 3.73 -22.04 -16.54
CA ASP A 364 3.50 -22.00 -18.00
C ASP A 364 3.36 -20.57 -18.57
N ASN A 365 3.15 -19.54 -17.72
CA ASN A 365 2.79 -18.18 -18.15
C ASN A 365 4.01 -17.24 -18.35
N TYR A 366 4.99 -17.67 -19.14
CA TYR A 366 6.22 -16.90 -19.37
C TYR A 366 5.93 -15.54 -20.05
N ASN A 367 6.59 -14.46 -19.60
CA ASN A 367 6.45 -13.06 -20.06
C ASN A 367 5.10 -12.35 -19.78
N MET A 368 4.22 -12.91 -18.94
CA MET A 368 2.98 -12.25 -18.52
C MET A 368 3.10 -11.70 -17.09
N PHE A 369 2.40 -10.60 -16.80
CA PHE A 369 2.28 -10.09 -15.44
C PHE A 369 1.12 -10.74 -14.71
N HIS A 370 1.36 -11.12 -13.47
CA HIS A 370 0.35 -11.47 -12.49
C HIS A 370 -0.13 -10.18 -11.78
N THR A 371 -1.39 -9.81 -11.93
CA THR A 371 -1.96 -8.55 -11.44
C THR A 371 -1.98 -8.46 -9.90
N LEU A 372 -2.07 -9.61 -9.22
CA LEU A 372 -2.10 -9.69 -7.75
C LEU A 372 -0.71 -9.84 -7.10
N ARG A 373 0.37 -9.56 -7.82
CA ARG A 373 1.74 -9.72 -7.31
C ARG A 373 2.54 -8.44 -7.49
N PRO A 374 3.45 -8.11 -6.54
CA PRO A 374 4.40 -7.02 -6.76
C PRO A 374 5.24 -7.28 -8.00
N TYR A 375 5.49 -6.25 -8.80
CA TYR A 375 6.53 -6.30 -9.83
C TYR A 375 7.47 -5.12 -9.61
N PHE A 376 8.71 -5.26 -10.06
CA PHE A 376 9.70 -4.19 -9.97
C PHE A 376 10.24 -3.84 -11.35
N ILE A 377 10.58 -2.57 -11.50
CA ILE A 377 11.13 -1.98 -12.71
C ILE A 377 12.57 -1.56 -12.42
N HIS A 378 13.51 -2.00 -13.26
CA HIS A 378 14.89 -1.52 -13.21
C HIS A 378 15.29 -0.89 -14.55
N ASP A 379 15.63 0.39 -14.51
CA ASP A 379 16.19 1.09 -15.67
C ASP A 379 17.71 1.08 -15.58
N ILE A 380 18.36 0.61 -16.65
CA ILE A 380 19.82 0.60 -16.79
C ILE A 380 20.21 1.40 -18.02
N SER A 381 21.28 2.21 -17.90
CA SER A 381 21.91 2.92 -19.02
C SER A 381 23.26 2.27 -19.28
N ILE A 382 23.47 1.78 -20.51
CA ILE A 382 24.70 1.12 -20.92
C ILE A 382 25.31 1.90 -22.08
N LEU A 383 26.57 2.29 -21.91
CA LEU A 383 27.39 2.91 -22.94
C LEU A 383 28.27 1.84 -23.55
N PHE A 384 28.13 1.56 -24.84
CA PHE A 384 28.95 0.55 -25.52
C PHE A 384 30.15 1.21 -26.20
N SER A 385 31.32 0.58 -26.12
CA SER A 385 32.59 1.12 -26.63
C SER A 385 32.67 1.22 -28.15
N SER A 386 31.93 0.36 -28.86
CA SER A 386 31.88 0.32 -30.32
C SER A 386 30.44 0.14 -30.82
N ILE A 387 30.13 0.75 -31.96
CA ILE A 387 28.86 0.55 -32.67
C ILE A 387 28.86 -0.79 -33.41
N ASP A 388 30.02 -1.23 -33.90
CA ASP A 388 30.15 -2.40 -34.76
C ASP A 388 29.83 -3.69 -34.01
N ASP A 389 30.19 -3.78 -32.73
CA ASP A 389 29.94 -4.93 -31.86
C ASP A 389 28.66 -4.81 -31.02
N LEU A 390 27.83 -3.80 -31.27
CA LEU A 390 26.69 -3.48 -30.40
C LEU A 390 25.75 -4.68 -30.21
N TYR A 391 25.39 -5.38 -31.29
CA TYR A 391 24.51 -6.54 -31.23
C TYR A 391 25.11 -7.68 -30.38
N TYR A 392 26.41 -7.94 -30.53
CA TYR A 392 27.12 -8.93 -29.72
C TYR A 392 27.03 -8.61 -28.23
N TRP A 393 27.28 -7.35 -27.86
CA TRP A 393 27.23 -6.90 -26.48
C TRP A 393 25.82 -6.84 -25.91
N GLU A 394 24.81 -6.47 -26.70
CA GLU A 394 23.40 -6.56 -26.31
C GLU A 394 22.99 -8.00 -26.01
N CYS A 395 23.39 -8.96 -26.87
CA CYS A 395 23.15 -10.38 -26.62
C CYS A 395 23.82 -10.84 -25.31
N LYS A 396 25.06 -10.40 -25.04
CA LYS A 396 25.78 -10.72 -23.81
C LYS A 396 25.12 -10.10 -22.56
N LEU A 397 24.65 -8.85 -22.67
CA LEU A 397 23.89 -8.16 -21.62
C LEU A 397 22.60 -8.90 -21.28
N PHE A 398 21.77 -9.20 -22.29
CA PHE A 398 20.50 -9.89 -22.07
C PHE A 398 20.70 -11.32 -21.59
N SER A 399 21.73 -12.03 -22.09
CA SER A 399 22.12 -13.35 -21.57
C SER A 399 22.55 -13.26 -20.10
N THR A 400 23.30 -12.23 -19.72
CA THR A 400 23.71 -11.99 -18.32
C THR A 400 22.49 -11.74 -17.43
N ILE A 401 21.55 -10.89 -17.85
CA ILE A 401 20.31 -10.64 -17.10
C ILE A 401 19.50 -11.94 -16.95
N LYS A 402 19.30 -12.70 -18.05
CA LYS A 402 18.61 -14.00 -18.04
C LYS A 402 19.32 -15.05 -17.16
N SER A 403 20.63 -14.98 -17.04
CA SER A 403 21.41 -15.88 -16.16
C SER A 403 21.26 -15.56 -14.68
N ILE A 404 20.78 -14.36 -14.34
CA ILE A 404 20.52 -13.94 -12.95
C ILE A 404 19.05 -14.12 -12.61
N LEU A 405 18.17 -13.68 -13.51
CA LEU A 405 16.73 -13.84 -13.43
C LEU A 405 16.32 -14.74 -14.59
N SER A 406 16.07 -16.01 -14.29
CA SER A 406 15.56 -16.94 -15.28
C SER A 406 14.07 -16.68 -15.53
N ARG A 407 13.22 -17.28 -14.68
CA ARG A 407 11.76 -17.20 -14.74
C ARG A 407 11.15 -15.90 -14.20
N PRO A 408 11.69 -15.27 -13.14
CA PRO A 408 11.14 -14.00 -12.65
C PRO A 408 11.21 -12.86 -13.67
N LEU A 409 12.06 -12.95 -14.69
CA LEU A 409 12.19 -11.94 -15.73
C LEU A 409 10.96 -11.94 -16.65
N ILE A 410 10.20 -10.84 -16.68
CA ILE A 410 9.01 -10.69 -17.52
C ILE A 410 9.38 -10.16 -18.91
N LYS A 411 10.07 -9.02 -18.98
CA LYS A 411 10.52 -8.44 -20.26
C LYS A 411 11.59 -7.38 -20.09
N ILE A 412 12.36 -7.18 -21.15
CA ILE A 412 13.35 -6.11 -21.29
C ILE A 412 12.89 -5.23 -22.46
N ILE A 413 12.71 -3.94 -22.22
CA ILE A 413 12.27 -2.98 -23.23
C ILE A 413 13.30 -1.86 -23.35
N GLU A 414 13.69 -1.54 -24.58
CA GLU A 414 14.54 -0.38 -24.83
C GLU A 414 13.73 0.93 -24.76
N LEU A 415 14.18 1.86 -23.92
CA LEU A 415 13.59 3.20 -23.78
C LEU A 415 14.29 4.20 -24.71
N LYS A 416 13.97 4.13 -26.01
CA LYS A 416 14.61 4.96 -27.05
C LYS A 416 14.50 6.47 -26.80
N HIS A 417 13.39 6.93 -26.22
CA HIS A 417 13.13 8.34 -25.94
C HIS A 417 13.99 8.91 -24.80
N LEU A 418 14.59 8.07 -23.95
CA LEU A 418 15.46 8.50 -22.85
C LEU A 418 16.94 8.47 -23.22
N ARG A 419 17.31 8.02 -24.43
CA ARG A 419 18.72 7.93 -24.83
C ARG A 419 19.36 9.32 -24.77
N GLY A 420 20.43 9.43 -23.97
CA GLY A 420 21.31 10.60 -23.99
C GLY A 420 22.33 10.50 -25.13
N SER A 421 22.75 11.64 -25.68
CA SER A 421 23.95 11.73 -26.50
C SER A 421 25.19 11.74 -25.60
N CYS A 422 26.26 11.07 -26.02
CA CYS A 422 27.57 11.21 -25.39
C CYS A 422 28.44 12.10 -26.28
N PRO A 423 28.54 13.42 -26.00
CA PRO A 423 29.14 14.37 -26.92
C PRO A 423 30.65 14.17 -27.14
N TYR A 424 31.35 13.54 -26.19
CA TYR A 424 32.82 13.46 -26.21
C TYR A 424 33.37 12.17 -26.83
N THR A 425 32.68 11.04 -26.67
CA THR A 425 33.18 9.74 -27.14
C THR A 425 32.42 9.20 -28.35
N ASN A 426 31.26 9.78 -28.68
CA ASN A 426 30.32 9.28 -29.69
C ASN A 426 29.89 7.81 -29.46
N TYR A 427 30.07 7.30 -28.24
CA TYR A 427 29.69 5.94 -27.89
C TYR A 427 28.17 5.78 -27.87
N PRO A 428 27.63 4.70 -28.46
CA PRO A 428 26.20 4.44 -28.44
C PRO A 428 25.72 4.16 -27.02
N ASN A 429 24.82 5.02 -26.54
CA ASN A 429 24.11 4.83 -25.27
C ASN A 429 22.75 4.15 -25.50
N ARG A 430 22.46 3.12 -24.71
CA ARG A 430 21.17 2.42 -24.72
C ARG A 430 20.61 2.36 -23.31
N ILE A 431 19.31 2.62 -23.19
CA ILE A 431 18.59 2.54 -21.93
C ILE A 431 17.59 1.41 -22.02
N TYR A 432 17.69 0.45 -21.09
CA TYR A 432 16.78 -0.69 -21.02
C TYR A 432 16.02 -0.66 -19.71
N ARG A 433 14.72 -0.94 -19.80
CA ARG A 433 13.82 -1.18 -18.69
C ARG A 433 13.57 -2.66 -18.52
N ILE A 434 13.93 -3.18 -17.36
CA ILE A 434 13.78 -4.58 -16.99
C ILE A 434 12.56 -4.69 -16.08
N TYR A 435 11.58 -5.47 -16.50
CA TYR A 435 10.42 -5.85 -15.69
C TYR A 435 10.62 -7.27 -15.18
N TRP A 436 10.40 -7.47 -13.90
CA TRP A 436 10.49 -8.77 -13.27
C TRP A 436 9.55 -8.86 -12.06
N GLN A 437 9.13 -10.08 -11.74
CA GLN A 437 8.07 -10.37 -10.77
C GLN A 437 8.25 -11.77 -10.17
N GLY A 438 7.81 -11.93 -8.91
CA GLY A 438 7.65 -13.24 -8.27
C GLY A 438 6.17 -13.61 -8.16
N VAL A 439 5.84 -14.88 -8.38
CA VAL A 439 4.46 -15.39 -8.37
C VAL A 439 4.20 -16.26 -7.14
N LYS A 440 5.11 -17.17 -6.81
CA LYS A 440 4.93 -18.12 -5.68
C LYS A 440 5.34 -17.49 -4.35
N VAL A 441 6.45 -16.75 -4.36
CA VAL A 441 7.09 -16.14 -3.20
C VAL A 441 6.94 -14.62 -3.24
N PRO A 442 6.69 -13.96 -2.09
CA PRO A 442 6.63 -12.50 -2.04
C PRO A 442 7.94 -11.84 -2.50
N LEU A 443 7.85 -11.01 -3.53
CA LEU A 443 8.99 -10.25 -4.05
C LEU A 443 9.20 -8.97 -3.22
N THR A 444 10.30 -8.91 -2.48
CA THR A 444 10.65 -7.81 -1.57
C THR A 444 11.68 -6.85 -2.16
N LYS A 445 11.78 -5.65 -1.59
CA LYS A 445 12.84 -4.66 -1.89
C LYS A 445 14.24 -5.21 -1.62
N VAL A 446 14.39 -6.12 -0.66
CA VAL A 446 15.68 -6.76 -0.35
C VAL A 446 16.15 -7.63 -1.52
N LEU A 447 15.27 -8.47 -2.08
CA LEU A 447 15.57 -9.26 -3.28
C LEU A 447 15.88 -8.36 -4.48
N CYS A 448 15.17 -7.23 -4.58
CA CYS A 448 15.39 -6.22 -5.60
C CYS A 448 16.81 -5.63 -5.57
N ASN A 449 17.26 -5.22 -4.38
CA ASN A 449 18.63 -4.76 -4.18
C ASN A 449 19.68 -5.84 -4.47
N LYS A 450 19.41 -7.10 -4.08
CA LYS A 450 20.29 -8.24 -4.39
C LYS A 450 20.43 -8.46 -5.89
N PHE A 451 19.34 -8.40 -6.64
CA PHE A 451 19.36 -8.49 -8.10
C PHE A 451 20.22 -7.39 -8.71
N GLN A 452 19.99 -6.13 -8.32
CA GLN A 452 20.76 -4.99 -8.83
C GLN A 452 22.26 -5.14 -8.57
N ASN A 453 22.64 -5.53 -7.35
CA ASN A 453 24.04 -5.75 -6.99
C ASN A 453 24.67 -6.89 -7.82
N LYS A 454 23.99 -8.04 -7.92
CA LYS A 454 24.49 -9.18 -8.70
C LYS A 454 24.61 -8.88 -10.19
N LEU A 455 23.70 -8.08 -10.74
CA LEU A 455 23.78 -7.62 -12.13
C LEU A 455 25.02 -6.75 -12.35
N ARG A 456 25.24 -5.76 -11.48
CA ARG A 456 26.43 -4.91 -11.53
C ARG A 456 27.72 -5.74 -11.48
N ASP A 457 27.82 -6.68 -10.54
CA ASP A 457 29.03 -7.47 -10.35
C ASP A 457 29.29 -8.40 -11.56
N LYS A 458 28.25 -9.05 -12.10
CA LYS A 458 28.40 -9.86 -13.31
C LYS A 458 28.81 -9.03 -14.53
N LEU A 459 28.25 -7.84 -14.70
CA LEU A 459 28.60 -6.97 -15.83
C LEU A 459 30.05 -6.48 -15.75
N ASN A 460 30.52 -6.11 -14.55
CA ASN A 460 31.92 -5.74 -14.34
C ASN A 460 32.88 -6.90 -14.64
N ASN A 461 32.54 -8.13 -14.21
CA ASN A 461 33.33 -9.32 -14.53
C ASN A 461 33.35 -9.63 -16.03
N VAL A 462 32.20 -9.45 -16.71
CA VAL A 462 32.09 -9.62 -18.16
C VAL A 462 32.97 -8.61 -18.90
N ALA A 463 33.02 -7.35 -18.46
CA ALA A 463 33.89 -6.33 -19.03
C ALA A 463 35.39 -6.65 -18.80
N ALA A 464 35.77 -6.94 -17.55
CA ALA A 464 37.17 -7.24 -17.20
C ALA A 464 37.72 -8.51 -17.87
N SER A 465 36.87 -9.52 -18.10
CA SER A 465 37.27 -10.75 -18.79
C SER A 465 37.66 -10.56 -20.25
N VAL A 466 37.27 -9.43 -20.86
CA VAL A 466 37.58 -9.11 -22.26
C VAL A 466 38.82 -8.25 -22.35
N GLU A 467 39.00 -7.27 -21.46
CA GLU A 467 40.24 -6.47 -21.38
C GLU A 467 41.48 -7.38 -21.17
N LYS A 468 41.37 -8.42 -20.32
CA LYS A 468 42.45 -9.40 -20.15
C LYS A 468 42.76 -10.22 -21.40
N LYS A 469 41.78 -10.45 -22.28
CA LYS A 469 42.01 -11.18 -23.53
C LYS A 469 42.70 -10.31 -24.57
N GLU A 470 42.43 -9.01 -24.56
CA GLU A 470 43.11 -8.04 -25.43
C GLU A 470 44.58 -7.87 -25.00
N GLU A 471 44.88 -7.77 -23.69
CA GLU A 471 46.27 -7.69 -23.19
C GLU A 471 47.07 -8.96 -23.53
N THR A 472 46.52 -10.16 -23.32
CA THR A 472 47.24 -11.40 -23.67
C THR A 472 47.45 -11.57 -25.18
N ALA A 473 46.66 -10.91 -26.03
CA ALA A 473 46.84 -10.98 -27.47
C ALA A 473 47.97 -10.07 -27.97
N ASP A 474 48.27 -8.98 -27.26
CA ASP A 474 49.39 -8.07 -27.58
C ASP A 474 50.73 -8.56 -26.98
N ASP A 475 50.71 -9.25 -25.84
CA ASP A 475 51.94 -9.76 -25.20
C ASP A 475 52.51 -11.03 -25.87
N ASP A 476 51.77 -11.72 -26.74
CA ASP A 476 52.25 -12.90 -27.49
C ASP A 476 53.11 -12.52 -28.73
N PHE A 477 53.57 -11.27 -28.84
CA PHE A 477 54.52 -10.83 -29.87
C PHE A 477 55.96 -10.66 -29.33
N ASP A 478 56.46 -11.69 -28.63
CA ASP A 478 57.90 -11.87 -28.34
C ASP A 478 58.65 -12.23 -29.64
N LEU A 479 58.88 -11.24 -30.51
CA LEU A 479 59.64 -11.38 -31.77
C LEU A 479 60.98 -10.63 -31.71
N PHE A 480 61.66 -10.61 -30.56
CA PHE A 480 63.01 -10.05 -30.46
C PHE A 480 63.90 -10.88 -29.52
N ASP A 481 64.11 -12.15 -29.89
CA ASP A 481 65.37 -12.84 -29.60
C ASP A 481 66.33 -12.55 -30.76
N SER A 482 66.94 -11.36 -30.75
CA SER A 482 68.16 -11.12 -31.52
C SER A 482 69.30 -11.05 -30.52
N ASP A 483 70.06 -12.14 -30.49
CA ASP A 483 71.44 -12.23 -30.03
C ASP A 483 72.29 -11.03 -30.48
N GLU A 484 73.46 -10.87 -29.86
CA GLU A 484 74.49 -9.81 -30.09
C GLU A 484 74.26 -8.57 -29.21
N GLU A 485 75.09 -8.17 -28.27
CA GLU A 485 76.55 -8.20 -28.15
C GLU A 485 76.94 -8.19 -26.65
N GLU A 486 78.14 -8.67 -26.35
CA GLU A 486 78.80 -8.62 -25.04
C GLU A 486 78.97 -7.19 -24.51
N GLU A 487 77.92 -6.57 -23.98
CA GLU A 487 78.06 -5.40 -23.13
C GLU A 487 78.41 -5.84 -21.70
N ASP A 488 79.67 -5.60 -21.36
CA ASP A 488 80.31 -5.66 -20.04
C ASP A 488 79.35 -5.92 -18.87
N GLU A 489 79.47 -7.08 -18.21
CA GLU A 489 78.69 -7.45 -17.01
C GLU A 489 78.67 -6.34 -15.94
N ALA A 490 79.71 -5.50 -15.90
CA ALA A 490 79.79 -4.34 -15.00
C ALA A 490 78.70 -3.29 -15.29
N LYS A 491 78.40 -3.00 -16.56
CA LYS A 491 77.29 -2.11 -16.93
C LYS A 491 75.95 -2.74 -16.59
N LYS A 492 75.73 -4.03 -16.87
CA LYS A 492 74.48 -4.72 -16.49
C LYS A 492 74.26 -4.69 -14.98
N LYS A 493 75.26 -5.01 -14.16
CA LYS A 493 75.17 -4.94 -12.69
C LYS A 493 74.91 -3.52 -12.17
N LEU A 494 75.59 -2.50 -12.72
CA LEU A 494 75.34 -1.11 -12.35
C LEU A 494 73.92 -0.66 -12.72
N THR A 495 73.41 -1.15 -13.86
CA THR A 495 72.06 -0.82 -14.34
C THR A 495 71.01 -1.53 -13.49
N GLU A 496 71.23 -2.80 -13.12
CA GLU A 496 70.39 -3.55 -12.17
C GLU A 496 70.41 -2.95 -10.77
N GLU A 497 71.56 -2.54 -10.25
CA GLU A 497 71.65 -1.85 -8.96
C GLU A 497 70.95 -0.50 -9.00
N ARG A 498 71.09 0.27 -10.10
CA ARG A 498 70.34 1.51 -10.31
C ARG A 498 68.84 1.27 -10.39
N LEU A 499 68.40 0.21 -11.07
CA LEU A 499 67.00 -0.20 -11.13
C LEU A 499 66.48 -0.59 -9.74
N LYS A 500 67.21 -1.44 -9.00
CA LYS A 500 66.86 -1.84 -7.62
C LYS A 500 66.80 -0.63 -6.68
N ALA A 501 67.79 0.27 -6.74
CA ALA A 501 67.81 1.49 -5.94
C ALA A 501 66.65 2.42 -6.30
N TYR A 502 66.29 2.52 -7.59
CA TYR A 502 65.13 3.29 -8.04
C TYR A 502 63.81 2.68 -7.55
N HIS A 503 63.64 1.36 -7.65
CA HIS A 503 62.47 0.65 -7.14
C HIS A 503 62.33 0.77 -5.62
N ALA A 504 63.43 0.66 -4.87
CA ALA A 504 63.45 0.87 -3.42
C ALA A 504 63.11 2.32 -3.03
N LYS A 505 63.59 3.32 -3.79
CA LYS A 505 63.24 4.73 -3.57
C LYS A 505 61.78 5.02 -3.89
N LYS A 506 61.20 4.29 -4.85
CA LYS A 506 59.79 4.43 -5.27
C LYS A 506 58.84 3.77 -4.26
N SER A 507 59.20 2.64 -3.66
CA SER A 507 58.39 1.98 -2.64
C SER A 507 58.43 2.66 -1.27
N ALA A 508 59.51 3.39 -0.94
CA ALA A 508 59.66 4.07 0.35
C ALA A 508 58.99 5.45 0.46
N LYS A 509 58.54 6.04 -0.66
CA LYS A 509 57.70 7.25 -0.57
C LYS A 509 56.25 6.82 -0.33
N PRO A 510 55.60 7.23 0.77
CA PRO A 510 54.17 7.01 0.92
C PRO A 510 53.50 7.67 -0.29
N GLY A 511 52.96 6.84 -1.17
CA GLY A 511 52.31 7.31 -2.39
C GLY A 511 51.24 8.34 -2.02
N PRO A 512 51.03 9.38 -2.83
CA PRO A 512 49.95 10.33 -2.58
C PRO A 512 48.66 9.52 -2.41
N ILE A 513 48.01 9.65 -1.25
CA ILE A 513 46.75 8.98 -0.95
C ILE A 513 45.75 9.50 -1.98
N ALA A 514 45.49 8.70 -3.01
CA ALA A 514 44.59 9.06 -4.09
C ALA A 514 43.17 9.18 -3.51
N LYS A 515 42.65 10.40 -3.47
CA LYS A 515 41.26 10.67 -3.08
C LYS A 515 40.44 10.79 -4.36
N SER A 516 39.42 9.96 -4.48
CA SER A 516 38.43 10.06 -5.55
C SER A 516 37.17 10.75 -5.02
N SER A 517 36.68 11.76 -5.73
CA SER A 517 35.37 12.36 -5.46
C SER A 517 34.32 11.65 -6.30
N VAL A 518 33.32 11.05 -5.66
CA VAL A 518 32.25 10.31 -6.33
C VAL A 518 30.91 10.97 -5.99
N ILE A 519 30.14 11.29 -7.03
CA ILE A 519 28.75 11.79 -6.89
C ILE A 519 27.81 10.61 -7.09
N LEU A 520 26.92 10.39 -6.13
CA LEU A 520 25.97 9.28 -6.14
C LEU A 520 24.54 9.83 -6.22
N ASP A 521 23.83 9.46 -7.29
CA ASP A 521 22.40 9.73 -7.40
C ASP A 521 21.61 8.64 -6.67
N VAL A 522 21.07 8.98 -5.51
CA VAL A 522 20.22 8.07 -4.72
C VAL A 522 18.76 8.42 -4.94
N LYS A 523 18.00 7.47 -5.47
CA LYS A 523 16.57 7.64 -5.78
C LYS A 523 15.71 6.95 -4.71
N PRO A 524 14.68 7.62 -4.18
CA PRO A 524 13.74 6.98 -3.26
C PRO A 524 12.90 5.92 -3.99
N TRP A 525 12.43 4.92 -3.23
CA TRP A 525 11.52 3.89 -3.74
C TRP A 525 10.12 4.44 -4.05
N ASP A 526 9.68 5.44 -3.30
CA ASP A 526 8.38 6.09 -3.48
C ASP A 526 8.46 7.59 -3.12
N ASP A 527 7.42 8.32 -3.50
CA ASP A 527 7.24 9.75 -3.26
C ASP A 527 6.98 10.11 -1.78
N THR A 528 6.64 9.11 -0.96
CA THR A 528 6.42 9.28 0.49
C THR A 528 7.69 9.11 1.34
N THR A 529 8.78 8.69 0.71
CA THR A 529 10.06 8.42 1.38
C THR A 529 10.66 9.73 1.90
N ASP A 530 11.07 9.70 3.16
CA ASP A 530 11.66 10.86 3.83
C ASP A 530 13.11 11.06 3.38
N LEU A 531 13.35 12.07 2.54
CA LEU A 531 14.67 12.31 1.94
C LEU A 531 15.72 12.71 2.99
N VAL A 532 15.31 13.35 4.09
CA VAL A 532 16.23 13.73 5.18
C VAL A 532 16.66 12.49 5.94
N LYS A 533 15.72 11.60 6.29
CA LYS A 533 16.07 10.31 6.92
C LYS A 533 16.90 9.42 6.00
N MET A 534 16.63 9.45 4.70
CA MET A 534 17.44 8.72 3.72
C MET A 534 18.87 9.26 3.71
N GLU A 535 19.04 10.58 3.71
CA GLU A 535 20.35 11.22 3.82
C GLU A 535 21.08 10.84 5.11
N GLU A 536 20.40 10.88 6.26
CA GLU A 536 20.95 10.45 7.55
C GLU A 536 21.41 8.99 7.50
N CYS A 537 20.58 8.08 6.97
CA CYS A 537 20.94 6.67 6.80
C CYS A 537 22.16 6.48 5.90
N ILE A 538 22.31 7.27 4.84
CA ILE A 538 23.47 7.21 3.94
C ILE A 538 24.72 7.76 4.65
N LYS A 539 24.61 8.93 5.28
CA LYS A 539 25.72 9.58 5.98
C LYS A 539 26.17 8.79 7.21
N GLY A 540 25.28 7.99 7.80
CA GLY A 540 25.60 7.04 8.86
C GLY A 540 26.39 5.81 8.40
N ILE A 541 26.58 5.60 7.09
CA ILE A 541 27.48 4.56 6.59
C ILE A 541 28.92 5.05 6.78
N GLU A 542 29.58 4.48 7.79
CA GLU A 542 30.98 4.72 8.07
C GLU A 542 31.85 3.63 7.44
N LYS A 543 32.92 4.05 6.75
CA LYS A 543 33.99 3.19 6.26
C LYS A 543 35.31 3.92 6.40
N ASP A 544 36.39 3.17 6.61
CA ASP A 544 37.72 3.76 6.68
C ASP A 544 38.06 4.52 5.39
N GLY A 545 38.53 5.77 5.54
CA GLY A 545 38.81 6.69 4.44
C GLY A 545 37.60 7.36 3.76
N LEU A 546 36.35 7.01 4.11
CA LEU A 546 35.15 7.61 3.54
C LEU A 546 34.77 8.92 4.25
N VAL A 547 34.58 9.98 3.47
CA VAL A 547 34.05 11.27 3.96
C VAL A 547 32.89 11.70 3.07
N TRP A 548 31.71 11.85 3.66
CA TRP A 548 30.52 12.32 2.94
C TRP A 548 30.60 13.83 2.68
N GLY A 549 30.44 14.21 1.41
CA GLY A 549 30.36 15.61 0.98
C GLY A 549 28.96 16.22 1.13
N ALA A 550 28.79 17.41 0.55
CA ALA A 550 27.48 18.05 0.47
C ALA A 550 26.51 17.20 -0.37
N CYS A 551 25.26 17.13 0.06
CA CYS A 551 24.15 16.54 -0.68
C CYS A 551 23.28 17.67 -1.27
N LYS A 552 22.58 17.39 -2.37
CA LYS A 552 21.56 18.27 -2.94
C LYS A 552 20.37 17.42 -3.35
N GLN A 553 19.17 17.81 -2.94
CA GLN A 553 17.94 17.20 -3.45
C GLN A 553 17.64 17.77 -4.84
N ILE A 554 17.50 16.89 -5.83
CA ILE A 554 17.23 17.26 -7.21
C ILE A 554 15.81 16.78 -7.55
N PRO A 555 14.87 17.68 -7.91
CA PRO A 555 13.54 17.28 -8.35
C PRO A 555 13.62 16.42 -9.61
N LEU A 556 13.01 15.22 -9.58
CA LEU A 556 12.87 14.36 -10.75
C LEU A 556 11.66 14.83 -11.57
N ALA A 557 11.89 15.38 -12.75
CA ALA A 557 10.86 15.97 -13.63
C ALA A 557 9.94 14.94 -14.33
N TYR A 558 9.54 13.87 -13.65
CA TYR A 558 8.53 12.93 -14.19
C TYR A 558 7.08 13.43 -14.02
N GLY A 559 6.88 14.57 -13.36
CA GLY A 559 5.58 15.25 -13.31
C GLY A 559 5.47 16.26 -14.45
N LYS A 560 4.52 16.03 -15.38
CA LYS A 560 4.04 16.98 -16.41
C LYS A 560 5.04 18.11 -16.71
N MET A 561 6.02 17.87 -17.58
CA MET A 561 6.86 18.97 -18.07
C MET A 561 5.95 20.11 -18.53
N SER A 562 6.19 21.32 -18.02
CA SER A 562 5.53 22.49 -18.58
C SER A 562 5.91 22.59 -20.05
N VAL A 563 5.03 23.16 -20.87
CA VAL A 563 5.31 23.41 -22.29
C VAL A 563 6.62 24.19 -22.46
N GLU A 564 6.94 25.07 -21.52
CA GLU A 564 8.20 25.83 -21.48
C GLU A 564 9.43 24.97 -21.23
N ALA A 565 9.36 23.95 -20.37
CA ALA A 565 10.46 23.02 -20.15
C ALA A 565 10.71 22.15 -21.38
N LEU A 566 9.64 21.64 -22.02
CA LEU A 566 9.73 20.95 -23.31
C LEU A 566 10.34 21.85 -24.37
N LEU A 567 9.92 23.12 -24.43
CA LEU A 567 10.49 24.07 -25.38
C LEU A 567 11.99 24.24 -25.10
N SER A 568 12.41 24.47 -23.86
CA SER A 568 13.82 24.61 -23.48
C SER A 568 14.67 23.38 -23.82
N GLU A 569 14.13 22.18 -23.72
CA GLU A 569 14.85 20.94 -23.99
C GLU A 569 14.94 20.65 -25.50
N VAL A 570 13.89 20.98 -26.26
CA VAL A 570 13.82 20.79 -27.72
C VAL A 570 14.53 21.91 -28.47
N THR A 571 14.60 23.13 -27.91
CA THR A 571 15.17 24.31 -28.57
C THR A 571 16.62 24.10 -29.03
N PRO A 572 17.54 23.52 -28.23
CA PRO A 572 18.90 23.18 -28.69
C PRO A 572 18.91 22.16 -29.84
N PHE A 573 18.03 21.15 -29.80
CA PHE A 573 17.92 20.17 -30.89
C PHE A 573 17.39 20.81 -32.16
N PHE A 574 16.45 21.75 -32.05
CA PHE A 574 15.91 22.49 -33.18
C PHE A 574 16.97 23.39 -33.81
N TYR A 575 17.73 24.14 -33.01
CA TYR A 575 18.83 24.97 -33.50
C TYR A 575 19.97 24.14 -34.09
N ASN A 576 20.38 23.03 -33.48
CA ASN A 576 21.40 22.15 -34.03
C ASN A 576 20.94 21.53 -35.37
N THR A 577 19.69 21.10 -35.47
CA THR A 577 19.15 20.54 -36.72
C THR A 577 19.12 21.58 -37.84
N ILE A 578 18.73 22.83 -37.53
CA ILE A 578 18.77 23.93 -38.49
C ILE A 578 20.21 24.29 -38.85
N ALA A 579 21.13 24.35 -37.90
CA ALA A 579 22.54 24.68 -38.15
C ALA A 579 23.22 23.63 -39.04
N ILE A 580 22.91 22.34 -38.85
CA ILE A 580 23.40 21.24 -39.70
C ILE A 580 22.79 21.34 -41.10
N LYS A 581 21.47 21.54 -41.22
CA LYS A 581 20.80 21.67 -42.53
C LYS A 581 21.17 22.95 -43.29
N ALA A 582 21.46 24.03 -42.59
CA ALA A 582 21.91 25.29 -43.18
C ALA A 582 23.42 25.30 -43.48
N GLY A 583 24.14 24.19 -43.22
CA GLY A 583 25.57 24.07 -43.47
C GLY A 583 26.45 24.97 -42.59
N VAL A 584 25.91 25.54 -41.51
CA VAL A 584 26.64 26.45 -40.61
C VAL A 584 27.41 25.67 -39.53
N ALA A 585 26.96 24.45 -39.21
CA ALA A 585 27.67 23.53 -38.33
C ALA A 585 27.94 22.20 -39.06
N SER A 586 29.22 21.90 -39.32
CA SER A 586 29.66 20.61 -39.84
C SER A 586 30.27 19.78 -38.71
N ASN A 587 29.66 18.63 -38.40
CA ASN A 587 30.26 17.64 -37.49
C ASN A 587 31.31 16.74 -38.19
N VAL A 588 31.80 17.14 -39.36
CA VAL A 588 32.81 16.38 -40.10
C VAL A 588 33.79 17.37 -40.70
N SER A 589 35.04 17.28 -40.24
CA SER A 589 36.20 17.88 -40.87
C SER A 589 36.36 17.31 -42.29
N LYS A 590 35.86 18.03 -43.30
CA LYS A 590 36.29 17.85 -44.69
C LYS A 590 36.51 19.21 -45.35
N PRO A 591 37.59 19.36 -46.13
CA PRO A 591 38.14 20.66 -46.50
C PRO A 591 37.36 21.35 -47.62
N CYS A 592 37.38 22.67 -47.57
CA CYS A 592 36.70 23.59 -48.47
C CYS A 592 36.98 23.33 -49.95
N SER A 593 35.92 23.18 -50.75
CA SER A 593 35.95 23.47 -52.18
C SER A 593 34.80 24.43 -52.53
N SER A 594 35.18 25.53 -53.14
CA SER A 594 34.39 26.67 -53.58
C SER A 594 33.27 26.34 -54.58
N GLY A 595 32.08 26.95 -54.38
CA GLY A 595 31.18 27.34 -55.48
C GLY A 595 29.85 26.58 -55.60
N SER A 596 28.86 26.90 -54.75
CA SER A 596 27.43 26.67 -55.03
C SER A 596 26.52 27.59 -54.18
N SER A 597 26.90 28.87 -54.06
CA SER A 597 26.40 29.73 -52.97
C SER A 597 25.09 30.49 -53.26
N ASN A 598 24.22 30.07 -54.17
CA ASN A 598 23.00 30.84 -54.45
C ASN A 598 21.71 30.02 -54.65
N GLU A 599 21.79 28.77 -55.11
CA GLU A 599 20.59 27.92 -55.24
C GLU A 599 20.20 27.28 -53.91
N GLU A 600 21.17 26.84 -53.11
CA GLU A 600 20.94 26.28 -51.78
C GLU A 600 20.31 27.32 -50.83
N LEU A 601 20.79 28.57 -50.88
CA LEU A 601 20.22 29.66 -50.09
C LEU A 601 18.75 29.96 -50.47
N LYS A 602 18.39 29.85 -51.76
CA LYS A 602 16.99 30.00 -52.20
C LYS A 602 16.13 28.84 -51.72
N ALA A 603 16.63 27.60 -51.80
CA ALA A 603 15.92 26.42 -51.30
C ALA A 603 15.68 26.50 -49.78
N VAL A 604 16.67 26.96 -49.02
CA VAL A 604 16.55 27.18 -47.57
C VAL A 604 15.51 28.26 -47.27
N LYS A 605 15.50 29.38 -48.00
CA LYS A 605 14.53 30.47 -47.79
C LYS A 605 13.09 30.01 -48.04
N VAL A 606 12.86 29.24 -49.12
CA VAL A 606 11.55 28.62 -49.41
C VAL A 606 11.13 27.65 -48.30
N SER A 607 12.06 26.90 -47.72
CA SER A 607 11.74 25.98 -46.62
C SER A 607 11.38 26.72 -45.32
N GLN A 608 12.04 27.85 -45.04
CA GLN A 608 11.73 28.71 -43.89
C GLN A 608 10.35 29.35 -44.02
N ASP A 609 9.99 29.85 -45.22
CA ASP A 609 8.68 30.46 -45.47
C ASP A 609 7.54 29.44 -45.30
N LYS A 610 7.74 28.20 -45.76
CA LYS A 610 6.78 27.09 -45.55
C LYS A 610 6.60 26.75 -44.06
N LEU A 611 7.69 26.76 -43.29
CA LEU A 611 7.63 26.46 -41.87
C LEU A 611 6.92 27.58 -41.09
N ALA A 612 7.21 28.84 -41.42
CA ALA A 612 6.54 30.00 -40.85
C ALA A 612 5.04 30.00 -41.15
N ALA A 613 4.65 29.63 -42.38
CA ALA A 613 3.24 29.46 -42.75
C ALA A 613 2.54 28.35 -41.96
N GLY A 614 3.19 27.19 -41.80
CA GLY A 614 2.64 26.08 -41.01
C GLY A 614 2.46 26.43 -39.52
N ILE A 615 3.38 27.22 -38.94
CA ILE A 615 3.27 27.70 -37.56
C ILE A 615 2.09 28.65 -37.40
N GLU A 616 1.89 29.60 -38.30
CA GLU A 616 0.72 30.50 -38.28
C GLU A 616 -0.59 29.75 -38.51
N GLU A 617 -0.59 28.69 -39.33
CA GLU A 617 -1.75 27.82 -39.51
C GLU A 617 -2.12 27.10 -38.21
N ILE A 618 -1.14 26.51 -37.51
CA ILE A 618 -1.34 25.87 -36.21
C ILE A 618 -1.85 26.88 -35.18
N LYS A 619 -1.30 28.10 -35.18
CA LYS A 619 -1.71 29.19 -34.29
C LYS A 619 -3.16 29.61 -34.53
N SER A 620 -3.57 29.69 -35.80
CA SER A 620 -4.96 29.95 -36.22
C SER A 620 -5.90 28.82 -35.80
N MET A 621 -5.50 27.55 -35.94
CA MET A 621 -6.29 26.41 -35.46
C MET A 621 -6.49 26.44 -33.94
N LEU A 622 -5.42 26.76 -33.19
CA LEU A 622 -5.49 26.91 -31.74
C LEU A 622 -6.40 28.07 -31.32
N GLN A 623 -6.38 29.18 -32.06
CA GLN A 623 -7.27 30.32 -31.83
C GLN A 623 -8.74 29.99 -32.12
N LYS A 624 -9.02 29.22 -33.19
CA LYS A 624 -10.37 28.78 -33.53
C LYS A 624 -10.93 27.79 -32.50
N LEU A 625 -10.08 26.95 -31.91
CA LEU A 625 -10.47 26.05 -30.82
C LEU A 625 -10.72 26.79 -29.51
N THR A 626 -10.23 28.04 -29.36
CA THR A 626 -10.39 28.81 -28.11
C THR A 626 -11.58 29.77 -28.08
N VAL A 627 -12.36 29.93 -29.16
CA VAL A 627 -13.50 30.89 -29.21
C VAL A 627 -14.85 30.21 -29.51
N GLY A 628 -14.95 28.89 -29.31
CA GLY A 628 -16.15 28.10 -29.61
C GLY A 628 -17.06 27.80 -28.41
N SER A 629 -17.43 28.76 -27.57
CA SER A 629 -18.66 28.64 -26.76
C SER A 629 -19.05 30.00 -26.17
N ALA A 630 -19.72 30.80 -26.99
CA ALA A 630 -20.51 31.94 -26.54
C ALA A 630 -21.97 31.61 -26.88
N THR A 631 -22.81 31.48 -25.86
CA THR A 631 -24.23 31.91 -25.81
C THR A 631 -24.94 31.23 -24.63
N VAL A 632 -24.69 31.71 -23.42
CA VAL A 632 -25.57 31.44 -22.28
C VAL A 632 -26.65 32.53 -22.27
N GLY A 633 -27.88 32.10 -22.54
CA GLY A 633 -29.09 32.92 -22.45
C GLY A 633 -29.46 33.20 -21.00
N SER A 634 -29.53 34.49 -20.69
CA SER A 634 -30.02 35.13 -19.47
C SER A 634 -31.39 34.63 -18.99
N VAL A 635 -31.50 34.22 -17.72
CA VAL A 635 -32.74 34.39 -16.93
C VAL A 635 -32.39 34.96 -15.55
N LYS A 636 -33.15 35.98 -15.16
CA LYS A 636 -32.95 36.90 -14.04
C LYS A 636 -33.18 36.28 -12.64
N PRO A 637 -32.59 36.88 -11.58
CA PRO A 637 -32.65 36.43 -10.19
C PRO A 637 -33.81 37.04 -9.38
N CYS A 638 -34.38 36.26 -8.47
CA CYS A 638 -35.21 36.73 -7.34
C CYS A 638 -34.42 36.42 -6.05
N THR A 639 -33.75 37.39 -5.40
CA THR A 639 -34.29 38.28 -4.35
C THR A 639 -35.22 37.60 -3.35
N SER A 640 -34.74 37.34 -2.12
CA SER A 640 -35.32 37.90 -0.88
C SER A 640 -34.77 37.26 0.41
N LYS A 641 -34.41 38.15 1.35
CA LYS A 641 -34.48 38.08 2.83
C LYS A 641 -33.53 37.12 3.55
N GLU A 642 -32.41 37.64 4.07
CA GLU A 642 -32.20 38.36 5.35
C GLU A 642 -32.05 37.44 6.58
N PRO A 643 -31.01 37.69 7.42
CA PRO A 643 -30.50 36.75 8.40
C PRO A 643 -31.19 36.90 9.75
N VAL A 644 -31.43 35.77 10.43
CA VAL A 644 -31.80 35.79 11.86
C VAL A 644 -30.51 35.76 12.67
N THR A 645 -30.17 36.93 13.20
CA THR A 645 -29.19 37.18 14.24
C THR A 645 -29.69 36.72 15.62
N GLU A 646 -28.72 36.31 16.44
CA GLU A 646 -28.71 36.33 17.91
C GLU A 646 -29.52 35.27 18.68
N LYS A 647 -28.77 34.40 19.35
CA LYS A 647 -28.81 34.27 20.82
C LYS A 647 -27.49 33.68 21.34
N LYS A 648 -26.73 34.53 22.05
CA LYS A 648 -25.65 34.14 22.95
C LYS A 648 -26.27 33.58 24.22
N GLU A 649 -25.94 32.35 24.58
CA GLU A 649 -26.10 31.86 25.95
C GLU A 649 -24.72 31.45 26.47
N ALA A 650 -24.36 32.07 27.59
CA ALA A 650 -23.15 31.86 28.35
C ALA A 650 -23.36 30.73 29.36
N ALA A 651 -22.51 29.71 29.31
CA ALA A 651 -22.22 28.75 30.37
C ALA A 651 -20.85 28.15 30.00
N ASP A 652 -19.75 28.60 30.58
CA ASP A 652 -19.27 28.19 31.91
C ASP A 652 -18.96 26.69 31.94
N ASP A 653 -17.74 26.34 31.50
CA ASP A 653 -17.01 25.17 31.98
C ASP A 653 -15.50 25.36 31.63
N ASP A 654 -14.87 26.22 32.44
CA ASP A 654 -13.41 26.40 32.55
C ASP A 654 -12.77 25.10 33.07
N PHE A 655 -12.49 24.16 32.18
CA PHE A 655 -11.69 22.97 32.49
C PHE A 655 -10.19 23.28 32.27
N ASP A 656 -9.65 24.11 33.17
CA ASP A 656 -8.22 24.42 33.22
C ASP A 656 -7.47 23.27 33.93
N LEU A 657 -6.91 22.36 33.13
CA LEU A 657 -6.26 21.12 33.57
C LEU A 657 -4.79 21.34 33.96
N PHE A 658 -4.44 22.47 34.57
CA PHE A 658 -3.07 22.76 35.00
C PHE A 658 -3.00 23.62 36.26
N ASP A 659 -3.80 23.32 37.28
CA ASP A 659 -3.61 23.87 38.63
C ASP A 659 -3.81 22.78 39.70
N SER A 660 -2.72 22.09 40.02
CA SER A 660 -2.48 21.58 41.39
C SER A 660 -1.03 21.10 41.53
N ASP A 661 -0.35 21.71 42.50
CA ASP A 661 0.78 21.18 43.29
C ASP A 661 2.21 21.33 42.73
N GLU A 662 2.76 22.54 42.84
CA GLU A 662 4.09 22.81 43.44
C GLU A 662 4.31 24.33 43.54
N GLU A 663 3.55 24.97 44.44
CA GLU A 663 3.90 26.28 44.98
C GLU A 663 4.89 26.10 46.13
N GLU A 664 6.13 26.57 45.96
CA GLU A 664 7.02 27.20 46.95
C GLU A 664 8.49 26.97 46.55
N GLU A 665 9.03 27.80 45.64
CA GLU A 665 10.42 28.32 45.69
C GLU A 665 10.88 29.14 44.47
N ASP A 666 10.11 29.23 43.38
CA ASP A 666 10.65 29.77 42.11
C ASP A 666 10.28 31.23 41.74
N GLU A 667 9.66 32.02 42.63
CA GLU A 667 9.36 33.44 42.33
C GLU A 667 10.62 34.26 41.99
N ALA A 668 11.75 33.96 42.62
CA ALA A 668 13.02 34.62 42.31
C ALA A 668 13.55 34.23 40.92
N LYS A 669 13.33 32.97 40.49
CA LYS A 669 13.76 32.50 39.17
C LYS A 669 12.87 33.05 38.06
N LYS A 670 11.54 33.14 38.28
CA LYS A 670 10.59 33.72 37.32
C LYS A 670 10.83 35.21 37.07
N LYS A 671 11.14 35.99 38.11
CA LYS A 671 11.49 37.41 37.96
C LYS A 671 12.82 37.58 37.19
N LEU A 672 13.84 36.76 37.49
CA LEU A 672 15.12 36.81 36.78
C LEU A 672 15.00 36.40 35.30
N THR A 673 14.15 35.42 34.96
CA THR A 673 13.91 35.02 33.57
C THR A 673 13.11 36.05 32.81
N GLU A 674 12.07 36.65 33.41
CA GLU A 674 11.34 37.75 32.78
C GLU A 674 12.23 38.97 32.54
N GLU A 675 13.08 39.34 33.50
CA GLU A 675 13.99 40.47 33.34
C GLU A 675 15.03 40.20 32.24
N ARG A 676 15.52 38.95 32.13
CA ARG A 676 16.39 38.53 31.03
C ARG A 676 15.69 38.54 29.67
N LEU A 677 14.43 38.13 29.61
CA LEU A 677 13.64 38.17 28.37
C LEU A 677 13.35 39.62 27.96
N LYS A 678 12.96 40.49 28.89
CA LYS A 678 12.76 41.93 28.64
C LYS A 678 14.06 42.61 28.18
N ALA A 679 15.19 42.28 28.81
CA ALA A 679 16.50 42.78 28.38
C ALA A 679 16.92 42.26 27.00
N TYR A 680 16.51 41.05 26.63
CA TYR A 680 16.77 40.49 25.29
C TYR A 680 15.91 41.16 24.22
N HIS A 681 14.63 41.40 24.50
CA HIS A 681 13.73 42.14 23.60
C HIS A 681 14.17 43.59 23.42
N ALA A 682 14.58 44.28 24.49
CA ALA A 682 15.10 45.65 24.41
C ALA A 682 16.45 45.75 23.67
N LYS A 683 17.35 44.76 23.82
CA LYS A 683 18.62 44.76 23.09
C LYS A 683 18.46 44.44 21.61
N LYS A 684 17.42 43.69 21.22
CA LYS A 684 17.12 43.45 19.79
C LYS A 684 16.41 44.64 19.13
N SER A 685 15.56 45.38 19.84
CA SER A 685 14.87 46.54 19.25
C SER A 685 15.74 47.81 19.19
N ALA A 686 16.80 47.92 19.98
CA ALA A 686 17.63 49.13 20.02
C ALA A 686 18.77 49.20 18.98
N LYS A 687 18.88 48.25 18.05
CA LYS A 687 19.78 48.39 16.90
C LYS A 687 18.93 48.51 15.63
N PRO A 688 18.85 49.70 15.01
CA PRO A 688 18.26 49.84 13.68
C PRO A 688 19.21 49.20 12.66
N GLY A 689 19.22 47.87 12.64
CA GLY A 689 19.87 47.07 11.61
C GLY A 689 19.04 47.10 10.32
N PRO A 690 19.65 46.74 9.17
CA PRO A 690 18.98 46.79 7.88
C PRO A 690 17.66 46.03 7.93
N ILE A 691 16.58 46.71 7.54
CA ILE A 691 15.21 46.17 7.49
C ILE A 691 15.21 45.09 6.40
N ALA A 692 15.41 43.83 6.82
CA ALA A 692 15.34 42.65 5.97
C ALA A 692 13.90 42.50 5.49
N LYS A 693 13.72 42.61 4.17
CA LYS A 693 12.42 42.49 3.52
C LYS A 693 12.43 41.21 2.71
N SER A 694 11.33 40.47 2.69
CA SER A 694 11.17 39.33 1.79
C SER A 694 10.06 39.63 0.79
N SER A 695 10.34 39.42 -0.50
CA SER A 695 9.33 39.40 -1.55
C SER A 695 8.81 37.98 -1.72
N VAL A 696 7.52 37.79 -1.48
CA VAL A 696 6.84 36.51 -1.56
C VAL A 696 5.81 36.57 -2.69
N ILE A 697 5.75 35.52 -3.50
CA ILE A 697 4.72 35.33 -4.52
C ILE A 697 3.80 34.22 -4.01
N LEU A 698 2.55 34.57 -3.73
CA LEU A 698 1.52 33.67 -3.24
C LEU A 698 0.57 33.30 -4.37
N ASP A 699 0.34 32.00 -4.55
CA ASP A 699 -0.66 31.44 -5.45
C ASP A 699 -1.90 31.06 -4.64
N VAL A 700 -2.97 31.85 -4.78
CA VAL A 700 -4.26 31.65 -4.12
C VAL A 700 -5.21 30.91 -5.05
N LYS A 701 -5.70 29.76 -4.61
CA LYS A 701 -6.63 28.92 -5.39
C LYS A 701 -8.07 29.13 -4.92
N PRO A 702 -9.00 29.46 -5.83
CA PRO A 702 -10.42 29.52 -5.52
C PRO A 702 -11.04 28.12 -5.41
N TRP A 703 -12.24 28.05 -4.85
CA TRP A 703 -13.05 26.82 -4.82
C TRP A 703 -13.55 26.39 -6.20
N ASP A 704 -14.00 27.33 -7.03
CA ASP A 704 -14.61 27.05 -8.34
C ASP A 704 -14.42 28.20 -9.34
N ASP A 705 -14.67 27.96 -10.63
CA ASP A 705 -14.54 28.92 -11.74
C ASP A 705 -15.54 30.09 -11.67
N THR A 706 -16.60 29.94 -10.87
CA THR A 706 -17.60 30.97 -10.57
C THR A 706 -17.13 32.01 -9.55
N THR A 707 -16.01 31.76 -8.86
CA THR A 707 -15.48 32.64 -7.81
C THR A 707 -14.91 33.93 -8.42
N ASP A 708 -15.43 35.08 -8.01
CA ASP A 708 -15.03 36.38 -8.55
C ASP A 708 -13.60 36.75 -8.11
N LEU A 709 -12.64 36.54 -9.02
CA LEU A 709 -11.21 36.75 -8.77
C LEU A 709 -10.85 38.20 -8.45
N VAL A 710 -11.65 39.16 -8.93
CA VAL A 710 -11.43 40.59 -8.66
C VAL A 710 -11.79 40.91 -7.21
N LYS A 711 -12.90 40.37 -6.70
CA LYS A 711 -13.26 40.51 -5.28
C LYS A 711 -12.27 39.80 -4.38
N MET A 712 -11.78 38.63 -4.77
CA MET A 712 -10.73 37.94 -4.02
C MET A 712 -9.45 38.78 -3.93
N GLU A 713 -9.07 39.47 -5.00
CA GLU A 713 -7.94 40.40 -4.99
C GLU A 713 -8.18 41.59 -4.04
N GLU A 714 -9.36 42.20 -4.10
CA GLU A 714 -9.74 43.30 -3.19
C GLU A 714 -9.74 42.85 -1.73
N CYS A 715 -10.28 41.66 -1.43
CA CYS A 715 -10.28 41.07 -0.10
C CYS A 715 -8.85 40.84 0.41
N ILE A 716 -7.96 40.24 -0.37
CA ILE A 716 -6.57 39.99 0.06
C ILE A 716 -5.82 41.30 0.24
N LYS A 717 -6.00 42.27 -0.68
CA LYS A 717 -5.39 43.59 -0.56
C LYS A 717 -5.93 44.42 0.61
N SER A 718 -7.11 44.08 1.13
CA SER A 718 -7.68 44.73 2.32
C SER A 718 -6.98 44.36 3.62
N ILE A 719 -6.19 43.28 3.65
CA ILE A 719 -5.34 42.94 4.80
C ILE A 719 -4.20 43.96 4.88
N GLU A 720 -4.34 44.92 5.79
CA GLU A 720 -3.29 45.86 6.17
C GLU A 720 -2.62 45.39 7.47
N LYS A 721 -1.30 45.13 7.40
CA LYS A 721 -0.43 44.86 8.56
C LYS A 721 0.81 45.73 8.48
N ASP A 722 1.34 46.15 9.64
CA ASP A 722 2.59 46.92 9.69
C ASP A 722 3.76 46.08 9.13
N GLY A 723 4.38 46.57 8.06
CA GLY A 723 5.45 45.88 7.34
C GLY A 723 5.00 45.01 6.16
N LEU A 724 3.70 44.98 5.82
CA LEU A 724 3.15 44.27 4.65
C LEU A 724 2.80 45.25 3.54
N VAL A 725 3.34 45.02 2.34
CA VAL A 725 3.02 45.79 1.12
C VAL A 725 2.59 44.83 0.02
N TRP A 726 1.35 44.98 -0.46
CA TRP A 726 0.85 44.21 -1.61
C TRP A 726 1.36 44.78 -2.94
N GLY A 727 1.80 43.89 -3.82
CA GLY A 727 2.28 44.18 -5.17
C GLY A 727 1.25 43.86 -6.24
N GLY A 728 1.75 43.63 -7.46
CA GLY A 728 0.92 43.27 -8.61
C GLY A 728 0.28 41.88 -8.47
N CYS A 729 -0.88 41.72 -9.09
CA CYS A 729 -1.60 40.47 -9.23
C CYS A 729 -1.53 39.96 -10.68
N LYS A 730 -1.59 38.64 -10.87
CA LYS A 730 -1.73 38.00 -12.17
C LYS A 730 -2.62 36.78 -12.03
N GLN A 731 -3.55 36.60 -12.96
CA GLN A 731 -4.39 35.39 -12.99
C GLN A 731 -3.73 34.34 -13.89
N ILE A 732 -3.46 33.16 -13.33
CA ILE A 732 -2.83 32.05 -14.06
C ILE A 732 -3.84 30.90 -14.21
N PRO A 733 -4.12 30.40 -15.43
CA PRO A 733 -4.94 29.22 -15.63
C PRO A 733 -4.31 27.98 -14.97
N LEU A 734 -5.06 27.25 -14.15
CA LEU A 734 -4.58 26.03 -13.47
C LEU A 734 -5.02 24.76 -14.21
N ALA A 735 -6.32 24.65 -14.53
CA ALA A 735 -6.95 23.69 -15.46
C ALA A 735 -8.49 23.84 -15.39
N TYR A 736 -9.22 23.27 -16.36
CA TYR A 736 -10.70 23.18 -16.35
C TYR A 736 -11.44 24.52 -16.19
N GLY A 737 -10.89 25.61 -16.72
CA GLY A 737 -11.49 26.95 -16.60
C GLY A 737 -11.16 27.69 -15.30
N ILE A 738 -10.70 26.98 -14.27
CA ILE A 738 -10.30 27.56 -12.98
C ILE A 738 -8.96 28.28 -13.14
N LYS A 739 -8.93 29.57 -12.78
CA LYS A 739 -7.73 30.40 -12.69
C LYS A 739 -7.35 30.58 -11.22
N LYS A 740 -6.07 30.46 -10.92
CA LYS A 740 -5.51 30.86 -9.62
C LYS A 740 -5.10 32.33 -9.67
N LEU A 741 -5.22 33.01 -8.54
CA LEU A 741 -4.73 34.37 -8.36
C LEU A 741 -3.29 34.30 -7.84
N GLN A 742 -2.33 34.79 -8.61
CA GLN A 742 -0.96 34.98 -8.17
C GLN A 742 -0.79 36.42 -7.70
N ILE A 743 -0.43 36.63 -6.43
CA ILE A 743 -0.19 37.96 -5.85
C ILE A 743 1.21 38.05 -5.28
N ILE A 744 1.88 39.17 -5.51
CA ILE A 744 3.20 39.47 -4.94
C ILE A 744 2.99 40.28 -3.67
N CYS A 745 3.69 39.97 -2.58
CA CYS A 745 3.76 40.82 -1.40
C CYS A 745 5.22 41.00 -0.93
N VAL A 746 5.50 42.13 -0.32
CA VAL A 746 6.78 42.42 0.34
C VAL A 746 6.49 42.54 1.83
N ILE A 747 7.15 41.72 2.63
CA ILE A 747 7.01 41.68 4.09
C ILE A 747 8.32 42.06 4.77
N GLU A 748 8.23 42.71 5.94
CA GLU A 748 9.35 42.85 6.87
C GLU A 748 9.42 41.63 7.78
N ASP A 749 10.47 40.81 7.64
CA ASP A 749 10.63 39.51 8.31
C ASP A 749 10.50 39.58 9.85
N LEU A 750 10.80 40.74 10.44
CA LEU A 750 10.73 40.96 11.89
C LEU A 750 9.31 41.31 12.40
N LYS A 751 8.41 41.72 11.51
CA LYS A 751 7.05 42.17 11.86
C LYS A 751 5.97 41.21 11.41
N VAL A 752 6.12 40.64 10.22
CA VAL A 752 5.09 39.79 9.61
C VAL A 752 5.74 38.46 9.23
N SER A 753 5.19 37.36 9.75
CA SER A 753 5.57 36.03 9.30
C SER A 753 4.72 35.61 8.09
N VAL A 754 5.32 34.86 7.15
CA VAL A 754 4.62 34.36 5.97
C VAL A 754 3.52 33.37 6.37
N ASP A 755 3.80 32.53 7.37
CA ASP A 755 2.88 31.50 7.82
C ASP A 755 1.63 32.11 8.46
N ASP A 756 1.78 33.15 9.29
CA ASP A 756 0.63 33.86 9.87
C ASP A 756 -0.20 34.58 8.79
N LEU A 757 0.45 35.07 7.72
CA LEU A 757 -0.25 35.70 6.60
C LEU A 757 -1.04 34.67 5.78
N ILE A 758 -0.46 33.49 5.54
CA ILE A 758 -1.13 32.37 4.86
C ILE A 758 -2.33 31.91 5.68
N GLU A 759 -2.14 31.67 6.99
CA GLU A 759 -3.22 31.24 7.88
C GLU A 759 -4.34 32.28 7.89
N GLN A 760 -4.02 33.57 8.03
CA GLN A 760 -5.02 34.64 8.00
C GLN A 760 -5.82 34.68 6.70
N ILE A 761 -5.18 34.57 5.53
CA ILE A 761 -5.89 34.55 4.23
C ILE A 761 -6.81 33.32 4.15
N THR A 762 -6.38 32.18 4.69
CA THR A 762 -7.16 30.95 4.62
C THR A 762 -8.33 30.93 5.61
N THR A 763 -8.20 31.60 6.76
CA THR A 763 -9.23 31.70 7.80
C THR A 763 -10.23 32.83 7.54
N ASP A 764 -9.77 34.03 7.20
CA ASP A 764 -10.65 35.20 7.01
C ASP A 764 -11.49 35.07 5.73
N PHE A 765 -10.99 34.35 4.72
CA PHE A 765 -11.63 34.22 3.40
C PHE A 765 -11.90 32.76 3.01
N GLU A 766 -12.22 31.90 3.98
CA GLU A 766 -12.51 30.46 3.76
C GLU A 766 -13.59 30.23 2.70
N ASP A 767 -14.56 31.14 2.57
CA ASP A 767 -15.63 31.08 1.57
C ASP A 767 -15.13 31.20 0.12
N TYR A 768 -14.01 31.91 -0.09
CA TYR A 768 -13.46 32.17 -1.42
C TYR A 768 -12.20 31.34 -1.70
N VAL A 769 -11.35 31.13 -0.69
CA VAL A 769 -10.02 30.55 -0.81
C VAL A 769 -10.03 29.09 -0.37
N GLN A 770 -9.65 28.19 -1.27
CA GLN A 770 -9.46 26.77 -0.94
C GLN A 770 -8.09 26.51 -0.32
N SER A 771 -7.04 27.13 -0.86
CA SER A 771 -5.65 26.98 -0.39
C SER A 771 -4.76 28.10 -0.93
N VAL A 772 -3.68 28.38 -0.19
CA VAL A 772 -2.62 29.32 -0.57
C VAL A 772 -1.30 28.58 -0.60
N ASP A 773 -0.59 28.65 -1.74
CA ASP A 773 0.74 28.06 -1.91
C ASP A 773 1.79 29.17 -2.12
N ILE A 774 3.02 28.92 -1.68
CA ILE A 774 4.17 29.80 -1.98
C ILE A 774 4.74 29.43 -3.34
N ALA A 775 4.62 30.32 -4.33
CA ALA A 775 5.17 30.12 -5.67
C ALA A 775 6.65 30.51 -5.77
N ALA A 776 7.04 31.61 -5.11
CA ALA A 776 8.42 32.05 -5.00
C ALA A 776 8.64 32.84 -3.71
N PHE A 777 9.83 32.73 -3.14
CA PHE A 777 10.22 33.44 -1.93
C PHE A 777 11.66 33.96 -2.10
N ASN A 778 11.82 35.28 -2.13
CA ASN A 778 13.12 35.95 -2.28
C ASN A 778 13.36 36.90 -1.11
N LYS A 779 14.52 36.78 -0.46
CA LYS A 779 14.97 37.77 0.53
C LYS A 779 15.62 38.94 -0.19
N ILE A 780 15.21 40.17 0.15
CA ILE A 780 15.67 41.45 -0.41
C ILE A 780 16.62 42.14 0.56
#